data_AF-A0A9Q1D323-F1
#
_entry.id   AF-A0A9Q1D323-F1
#
_cell.length_a   1.000
_cell.length_b   1.000
_cell.length_c   1.000
_cell.angle_alpha   90.00
_cell.angle_beta   90.00
_cell.angle_gamma   90.00
#
_symmetry.space_group_name_H-M   'P 1'
#
loop_
_entity.id
_entity.type
_entity.pdbx_description
1 polymer ?
#
loop_
_entity_poly.entity_id
_entity_poly.type
_entity_poly.pdbx_seq_one_letter_code
_entity_poly.pdbx_strand_id
1 'polypeptide(L)'
;MSTARTETPVILGLANQNGQIRGPLKPAGGPVGAGGSPQPQQTGQLNASSAINNGGSQPVPTANTIKVGDDWKKNLKLPAKDMRMKTSDVTATKGNEFEDYCLKRELLMGIFEMGWEKPSPIQEESIPIALSGRDILARAKNGTGKSGAYLIPLLERIDLKKDCIQAMGIVPTRELALQVSQICIQVSRHMGGVKVMATTGGTNLRDDIMRLDETVHVVIATPGRILDLIKKGVAKVDKVQMIVLDEADKLLSQDFLQMMEEILSFMPKHRQILLYSATFPLSVQKFMNSHLQKPYEINLMEELTLKGVTQYYAYVTERQKVHCLNTLFSRLQINQSIIFCNSSQRVELLAKKISQLGYSCFYIHAKMRQEHRNRVFHDFRNGLCRNLVSTDLFTRGIDIQAVNVVINFDFPKQGDTYLHRIGRSGRFGHLGLAINLITYDDRFNLKGIEEQLGTEIKPIPGSIDKSLYVAEYHSETGELLKLLTDTVEKHCPARSSSPLLTGAAWTPAGISCLSFVPAFWCAFPPPCDSEIYCTGELLRQVQMAKLFDDDKYFVDMKLKVAPGVVLSAFWNLTSGTLGGTLNPSQIREFLASFFEEPGKEFEPWTPPDWHDKPQFLSKVSDVNLRSWAEQLHQLWKSLGRKIRADVRDHPELYSQIYSPHPVIVPGGRFRELYYWDSYWVINGLLLSEMRETAQGMIQNFLDLVDRYGFVPNGGRVYYERRSQPPFLTLMVESYYQATKDKDFLRAAVPILEREYGYWMQNRSVSVERNGTVHVLNHYSVQVGRPRPESYTDDLELAEGLTEGAQESLWAELKAGAESGWDFSSRWFVDAEGQNNGSLKDTRPSLVLPTDLNALLCRNERMLASFYGILGDSAGAERFAQAEQDRIRAVEAVLWDQERGIWLDHNMLTNSRHPAFYPSNLAPLWARCFSQPTMGDRALQYLQESGALQYPNAVPTSLNNSGQQWDLPNAWAPLQHMLIEGLWGLPSEKAKEEAFNLAQRWIHTNWKAYLKYDAMFEKYDVTGDGKPGGGGEYEVQLGFGWTNGVALQLLDQFGDRLISDSAALSFSSGVVILCSALLTVL
;
A
#
# COMPACT_ATOMS: atom_id res chain seq x y z
N MET A 1 -27.38 47.42 -5.25
CA MET A 1 -26.54 48.04 -6.29
C MET A 1 -25.62 46.93 -6.81
N SER A 2 -25.78 46.45 -8.04
CA SER A 2 -25.38 47.09 -9.31
C SER A 2 -23.86 46.96 -9.56
N THR A 3 -23.29 46.40 -10.64
CA THR A 3 -23.62 45.35 -11.65
C THR A 3 -22.68 45.56 -12.86
N ALA A 4 -21.75 44.65 -13.12
CA ALA A 4 -21.11 44.39 -14.43
C ALA A 4 -20.34 43.06 -14.29
N ARG A 5 -20.72 41.97 -14.97
CA ARG A 5 -20.52 41.62 -16.40
C ARG A 5 -19.05 41.33 -16.78
N THR A 6 -18.78 40.05 -17.00
CA THR A 6 -17.74 39.52 -17.88
C THR A 6 -18.37 38.47 -18.79
N GLU A 7 -17.90 38.35 -20.03
CA GLU A 7 -18.56 37.55 -21.08
C GLU A 7 -17.81 36.24 -21.35
N THR A 8 -18.53 35.23 -21.85
CA THR A 8 -17.99 33.91 -22.20
C THR A 8 -17.36 33.88 -23.59
N PRO A 9 -16.12 33.39 -23.76
CA PRO A 9 -15.68 32.82 -25.03
C PRO A 9 -16.23 31.39 -25.20
N VAL A 10 -16.60 31.03 -26.43
CA VAL A 10 -17.16 29.71 -26.78
C VAL A 10 -16.05 28.79 -27.30
N ILE A 11 -16.07 27.52 -26.90
CA ILE A 11 -15.20 26.48 -27.47
C ILE A 11 -16.04 25.56 -28.38
N LEU A 12 -15.91 25.77 -29.70
CA LEU A 12 -15.84 24.65 -30.64
C LEU A 12 -14.38 24.15 -30.63
N GLY A 13 -14.07 22.89 -30.88
CA GLY A 13 -14.90 21.86 -31.52
C GLY A 13 -14.41 21.59 -32.94
N LEU A 14 -13.23 20.97 -33.05
CA LEU A 14 -12.69 20.47 -34.32
C LEU A 14 -12.45 18.97 -34.22
N ALA A 15 -12.81 18.25 -35.28
CA ALA A 15 -12.70 16.81 -35.40
C ALA A 15 -11.70 16.43 -36.51
N ASN A 16 -11.32 15.15 -36.54
CA ASN A 16 -10.43 14.57 -37.55
C ASN A 16 -10.82 14.96 -38.98
N GLN A 17 -9.85 15.41 -39.79
CA GLN A 17 -9.97 15.40 -41.25
C GLN A 17 -8.67 15.00 -41.94
N ASN A 18 -8.78 13.93 -42.74
CA ASN A 18 -8.31 13.74 -44.11
C ASN A 18 -8.96 12.42 -44.56
N GLY A 19 -9.74 12.28 -45.64
CA GLY A 19 -9.95 13.12 -46.82
C GLY A 19 -9.37 12.40 -48.05
N GLN A 20 -10.07 12.17 -49.17
CA GLN A 20 -11.50 12.41 -49.53
C GLN A 20 -12.13 11.06 -50.03
N ILE A 21 -12.88 10.82 -51.12
CA ILE A 21 -13.34 11.53 -52.35
C ILE A 21 -14.88 11.28 -52.54
N ARG A 22 -15.48 11.95 -53.53
CA ARG A 22 -16.89 11.99 -53.96
C ARG A 22 -17.49 10.65 -54.49
N GLY A 23 -18.82 10.50 -54.40
CA GLY A 23 -19.64 9.57 -55.20
C GLY A 23 -20.03 10.15 -56.59
N PRO A 24 -21.21 9.86 -57.20
CA PRO A 24 -22.45 9.26 -56.64
C PRO A 24 -23.18 8.23 -57.58
N LEU A 25 -24.48 7.97 -57.29
CA LEU A 25 -25.59 7.47 -58.15
C LEU A 25 -26.09 6.01 -58.04
N LYS A 26 -27.36 5.90 -58.46
CA LYS A 26 -28.37 4.80 -58.47
C LYS A 26 -28.53 4.27 -59.93
N PRO A 27 -29.40 3.28 -60.27
CA PRO A 27 -30.02 2.19 -59.48
C PRO A 27 -30.08 0.80 -60.18
N ALA A 28 -30.74 -0.17 -59.53
CA ALA A 28 -31.56 -1.27 -60.11
C ALA A 28 -30.87 -2.49 -60.77
N GLY A 29 -31.49 -3.67 -60.61
CA GLY A 29 -31.14 -4.91 -61.30
C GLY A 29 -31.14 -6.18 -60.45
N GLY A 30 -32.04 -7.10 -60.74
CA GLY A 30 -32.03 -8.53 -60.39
C GLY A 30 -32.93 -9.28 -61.40
N PRO A 31 -33.28 -10.57 -61.24
CA PRO A 31 -32.89 -11.55 -60.22
C PRO A 31 -32.42 -12.90 -60.88
N VAL A 32 -32.83 -14.08 -60.34
CA VAL A 32 -32.59 -15.48 -60.82
C VAL A 32 -31.16 -16.00 -60.51
N GLY A 33 -30.89 -17.23 -60.07
CA GLY A 33 -31.70 -18.46 -59.81
C GLY A 33 -31.08 -19.70 -60.50
N ALA A 34 -31.17 -20.96 -60.01
CA ALA A 34 -31.77 -21.52 -58.79
C ALA A 34 -31.32 -23.00 -58.53
N GLY A 35 -31.59 -23.54 -57.32
CA GLY A 35 -31.69 -24.99 -56.99
C GLY A 35 -30.39 -25.72 -56.56
N GLY A 36 -30.42 -26.78 -55.73
CA GLY A 36 -31.47 -27.42 -54.89
C GLY A 36 -30.86 -28.60 -54.10
N SER A 37 -31.04 -28.76 -52.78
CA SER A 37 -32.17 -29.42 -52.07
C SER A 37 -32.12 -30.98 -52.11
N PRO A 38 -32.55 -31.75 -51.06
CA PRO A 38 -33.11 -31.40 -49.73
C PRO A 38 -32.34 -32.12 -48.55
N GLN A 39 -32.79 -32.45 -47.31
CA GLN A 39 -34.10 -32.29 -46.62
C GLN A 39 -34.07 -31.95 -45.08
N PRO A 40 -33.90 -32.85 -44.06
CA PRO A 40 -34.66 -32.71 -42.80
C PRO A 40 -34.00 -32.96 -41.40
N GLN A 41 -34.09 -31.97 -40.50
CA GLN A 41 -34.58 -32.02 -39.08
C GLN A 41 -33.85 -32.93 -38.02
N GLN A 42 -33.92 -32.73 -36.68
CA GLN A 42 -34.82 -31.99 -35.76
C GLN A 42 -34.01 -31.18 -34.68
N THR A 43 -34.18 -29.87 -34.49
CA THR A 43 -35.13 -29.07 -33.63
C THR A 43 -34.83 -28.94 -32.11
N GLY A 44 -34.73 -27.69 -31.65
CA GLY A 44 -34.81 -27.23 -30.25
C GLY A 44 -34.73 -25.69 -30.19
N GLN A 45 -35.62 -25.00 -29.46
CA GLN A 45 -35.80 -23.53 -29.54
C GLN A 45 -35.75 -22.83 -28.18
N LEU A 46 -35.27 -21.57 -28.18
CA LEU A 46 -35.93 -20.43 -27.54
C LEU A 46 -35.36 -19.12 -28.12
N ASN A 47 -36.15 -18.05 -28.18
CA ASN A 47 -35.81 -16.82 -28.91
C ASN A 47 -36.41 -15.57 -28.22
N ALA A 48 -35.94 -14.36 -28.55
CA ALA A 48 -36.29 -13.12 -27.84
C ALA A 48 -36.72 -11.94 -28.74
N SER A 49 -37.28 -10.91 -28.08
CA SER A 49 -37.39 -9.49 -28.47
C SER A 49 -38.59 -8.95 -29.30
N SER A 50 -39.28 -7.97 -28.68
CA SER A 50 -40.00 -6.81 -29.30
C SER A 50 -41.31 -7.09 -30.09
N ALA A 51 -42.25 -6.15 -30.31
CA ALA A 51 -42.35 -4.71 -29.95
C ALA A 51 -43.83 -4.19 -29.97
N ILE A 52 -44.07 -2.97 -29.45
CA ILE A 52 -45.12 -1.96 -29.84
C ILE A 52 -46.62 -2.36 -29.78
N ASN A 53 -47.47 -1.59 -29.05
CA ASN A 53 -48.45 -0.62 -29.64
C ASN A 53 -49.29 0.22 -28.63
N ASN A 54 -50.08 1.14 -29.18
CA ASN A 54 -50.85 2.24 -28.55
C ASN A 54 -52.05 1.87 -27.66
N GLY A 55 -52.27 2.69 -26.62
CA GLY A 55 -53.48 3.49 -26.40
C GLY A 55 -54.87 2.85 -26.32
N GLY A 56 -55.44 2.78 -25.11
CA GLY A 56 -56.87 2.56 -24.87
C GLY A 56 -57.24 2.74 -23.39
N SER A 57 -58.35 3.42 -23.08
CA SER A 57 -58.77 3.73 -21.70
C SER A 57 -59.83 2.75 -21.17
N GLN A 58 -59.55 2.14 -20.02
CA GLN A 58 -60.53 1.38 -19.20
C GLN A 58 -60.22 1.58 -17.69
N PRO A 59 -61.21 1.36 -16.79
CA PRO A 59 -61.28 2.07 -15.52
C PRO A 59 -60.54 1.42 -14.33
N VAL A 60 -60.41 2.21 -13.27
CA VAL A 60 -59.90 1.84 -11.94
C VAL A 60 -60.71 0.68 -11.32
N PRO A 61 -60.08 -0.42 -10.89
CA PRO A 61 -60.74 -1.43 -10.06
C PRO A 61 -61.05 -0.87 -8.67
N THR A 62 -62.32 -0.85 -8.27
CA THR A 62 -62.75 -0.49 -6.91
C THR A 62 -62.31 -1.53 -5.87
N ALA A 63 -62.10 -1.10 -4.62
CA ALA A 63 -61.58 -1.95 -3.56
C ALA A 63 -62.49 -3.14 -3.23
N ASN A 64 -61.91 -4.35 -3.20
CA ASN A 64 -62.55 -5.53 -2.61
C ASN A 64 -62.48 -5.44 -1.09
N THR A 65 -63.57 -5.02 -0.44
CA THR A 65 -63.73 -5.13 1.02
C THR A 65 -63.90 -6.59 1.42
N ILE A 66 -62.80 -7.22 1.85
CA ILE A 66 -62.76 -8.60 2.36
C ILE A 66 -63.50 -8.64 3.71
N LYS A 67 -64.34 -9.65 3.96
CA LYS A 67 -65.19 -9.71 5.16
C LYS A 67 -64.43 -10.29 6.36
N VAL A 68 -64.99 -10.08 7.55
CA VAL A 68 -64.52 -10.71 8.79
C VAL A 68 -64.93 -12.18 8.76
N GLY A 69 -63.98 -13.09 8.95
CA GLY A 69 -64.18 -14.54 8.83
C GLY A 69 -63.55 -15.18 7.58
N ASP A 70 -63.19 -14.38 6.57
CA ASP A 70 -62.38 -14.88 5.43
C ASP A 70 -60.97 -15.25 5.92
N ASP A 71 -60.49 -16.46 5.62
CA ASP A 71 -59.14 -16.94 5.95
C ASP A 71 -58.08 -16.28 5.03
N TRP A 72 -57.87 -14.99 5.25
CA TRP A 72 -57.03 -14.11 4.43
C TRP A 72 -55.57 -14.56 4.40
N LYS A 73 -55.10 -15.28 5.42
CA LYS A 73 -53.73 -15.83 5.49
C LYS A 73 -53.45 -16.81 4.35
N LYS A 74 -54.45 -17.57 3.88
CA LYS A 74 -54.33 -18.46 2.69
C LYS A 74 -54.08 -17.72 1.37
N ASN A 75 -54.41 -16.44 1.28
CA ASN A 75 -54.25 -15.63 0.07
C ASN A 75 -52.95 -14.79 0.06
N LEU A 76 -52.16 -14.82 1.14
CA LEU A 76 -50.89 -14.09 1.22
C LEU A 76 -49.77 -14.83 0.49
N LYS A 77 -48.89 -14.07 -0.17
CA LYS A 77 -47.64 -14.62 -0.72
C LYS A 77 -46.54 -14.58 0.33
N LEU A 78 -46.62 -15.50 1.28
CA LEU A 78 -45.61 -15.65 2.34
C LEU A 78 -44.23 -15.98 1.74
N PRO A 79 -43.13 -15.40 2.26
CA PRO A 79 -41.77 -15.76 1.85
C PRO A 79 -41.38 -17.15 2.38
N ALA A 80 -40.29 -17.72 1.86
CA ALA A 80 -39.75 -18.98 2.34
C ALA A 80 -39.31 -18.87 3.81
N LYS A 81 -39.61 -19.89 4.62
CA LYS A 81 -39.34 -19.89 6.06
C LYS A 81 -37.83 -19.96 6.33
N ASP A 82 -37.32 -19.02 7.12
CA ASP A 82 -35.91 -18.98 7.51
C ASP A 82 -35.63 -19.94 8.66
N MET A 83 -35.03 -21.09 8.33
CA MET A 83 -34.71 -22.20 9.23
C MET A 83 -33.36 -22.07 9.94
N ARG A 84 -32.63 -20.96 9.75
CA ARG A 84 -31.32 -20.74 10.41
C ARG A 84 -31.49 -20.54 11.92
N MET A 85 -30.47 -20.95 12.69
CA MET A 85 -30.42 -20.74 14.14
C MET A 85 -30.54 -19.24 14.50
N LYS A 86 -31.20 -18.93 15.63
CA LYS A 86 -31.42 -17.57 16.15
C LYS A 86 -31.19 -17.50 17.66
N THR A 87 -30.43 -16.51 18.13
CA THR A 87 -30.11 -16.27 19.55
C THR A 87 -31.30 -15.80 20.38
N SER A 88 -31.17 -15.92 21.70
CA SER A 88 -32.20 -15.58 22.68
C SER A 88 -32.61 -14.10 22.67
N ASP A 89 -31.75 -13.16 22.29
CA ASP A 89 -32.11 -11.75 22.15
C ASP A 89 -33.02 -11.45 20.92
N VAL A 90 -33.40 -12.48 20.15
CA VAL A 90 -34.47 -12.43 19.14
C VAL A 90 -35.55 -13.49 19.36
N THR A 91 -35.28 -14.59 20.06
CA THR A 91 -36.26 -15.70 20.27
C THR A 91 -36.92 -15.72 21.65
N ALA A 92 -36.37 -15.08 22.68
CA ALA A 92 -36.92 -15.04 24.04
C ALA A 92 -38.07 -14.03 24.16
N THR A 93 -39.18 -14.33 23.47
CA THR A 93 -40.45 -13.60 23.55
C THR A 93 -41.27 -14.04 24.77
N LYS A 94 -42.21 -13.19 25.21
CA LYS A 94 -43.19 -13.50 26.26
C LYS A 94 -44.34 -14.38 25.74
N GLY A 95 -44.41 -14.56 24.42
CA GLY A 95 -45.33 -15.48 23.74
C GLY A 95 -46.46 -14.78 22.97
N ASN A 96 -46.46 -13.45 22.91
CA ASN A 96 -47.49 -12.68 22.20
C ASN A 96 -47.35 -12.83 20.67
N GLU A 97 -48.47 -12.76 19.96
CA GLU A 97 -48.53 -12.72 18.50
C GLU A 97 -48.77 -11.29 17.99
N PHE A 98 -48.53 -11.02 16.70
CA PHE A 98 -48.84 -9.70 16.13
C PHE A 98 -50.33 -9.34 16.15
N GLU A 99 -51.20 -10.34 16.21
CA GLU A 99 -52.66 -10.15 16.20
C GLU A 99 -53.19 -9.65 17.55
N ASP A 100 -52.47 -9.90 18.66
CA ASP A 100 -52.84 -9.45 20.01
C ASP A 100 -52.80 -7.92 20.15
N TYR A 101 -51.95 -7.24 19.36
CA TYR A 101 -51.84 -5.77 19.36
C TYR A 101 -53.04 -5.05 18.72
N CYS A 102 -54.05 -5.77 18.23
CA CYS A 102 -55.31 -5.22 17.71
C CYS A 102 -55.12 -4.19 16.57
N LEU A 103 -54.09 -4.40 15.75
CA LEU A 103 -53.72 -3.54 14.61
C LEU A 103 -54.76 -3.61 13.46
N LYS A 104 -54.75 -2.61 12.58
CA LYS A 104 -55.49 -2.64 11.30
C LYS A 104 -55.19 -3.92 10.53
N ARG A 105 -56.22 -4.55 9.97
CA ARG A 105 -56.12 -5.78 9.16
C ARG A 105 -55.14 -5.61 8.00
N GLU A 106 -55.18 -4.45 7.37
CA GLU A 106 -54.34 -4.07 6.23
C GLU A 106 -52.86 -3.96 6.63
N LEU A 107 -52.58 -3.55 7.87
CA LEU A 107 -51.24 -3.50 8.44
C LEU A 107 -50.73 -4.90 8.80
N LEU A 108 -51.59 -5.75 9.40
CA LEU A 108 -51.29 -7.17 9.64
C LEU A 108 -50.98 -7.93 8.34
N MET A 109 -51.71 -7.67 7.26
CA MET A 109 -51.42 -8.26 5.94
C MET A 109 -50.01 -7.90 5.44
N GLY A 110 -49.55 -6.66 5.64
CA GLY A 110 -48.19 -6.25 5.30
C GLY A 110 -47.12 -6.87 6.21
N ILE A 111 -47.41 -7.05 7.50
CA ILE A 111 -46.52 -7.72 8.47
C ILE A 111 -46.28 -9.19 8.07
N PHE A 112 -47.34 -9.94 7.76
CA PHE A 112 -47.19 -11.35 7.36
C PHE A 112 -46.58 -11.53 5.96
N GLU A 113 -46.85 -10.64 4.98
CA GLU A 113 -46.14 -10.66 3.68
C GLU A 113 -44.62 -10.36 3.82
N MET A 114 -44.21 -9.64 4.87
CA MET A 114 -42.78 -9.45 5.21
C MET A 114 -42.15 -10.68 5.88
N GLY A 115 -42.90 -11.76 6.09
CA GLY A 115 -42.44 -12.98 6.78
C GLY A 115 -42.30 -12.84 8.29
N TRP A 116 -42.90 -11.79 8.89
CA TRP A 116 -42.85 -11.54 10.32
C TRP A 116 -43.97 -12.34 11.01
N GLU A 117 -43.71 -13.62 11.28
CA GLU A 117 -44.67 -14.51 11.96
C GLU A 117 -44.96 -14.06 13.40
N LYS A 118 -43.90 -13.74 14.16
CA LYS A 118 -43.95 -13.35 15.58
C LYS A 118 -43.18 -12.04 15.84
N PRO A 119 -43.60 -11.23 16.83
CA PRO A 119 -42.85 -10.05 17.26
C PRO A 119 -41.50 -10.45 17.89
N SER A 120 -40.44 -9.69 17.62
CA SER A 120 -39.19 -9.81 18.40
C SER A 120 -39.32 -9.13 19.78
N PRO A 121 -38.46 -9.40 20.77
CA PRO A 121 -38.60 -8.83 22.11
C PRO A 121 -38.67 -7.29 22.16
N ILE A 122 -37.94 -6.59 21.27
CA ILE A 122 -38.03 -5.12 21.17
C ILE A 122 -39.36 -4.64 20.55
N GLN A 123 -39.98 -5.46 19.70
CA GLN A 123 -41.31 -5.19 19.14
C GLN A 123 -42.39 -5.45 20.20
N GLU A 124 -42.28 -6.55 20.94
CA GLU A 124 -43.17 -6.95 22.02
C GLU A 124 -43.23 -5.91 23.17
N GLU A 125 -42.09 -5.31 23.55
CA GLU A 125 -42.06 -4.19 24.49
C GLU A 125 -42.48 -2.84 23.87
N SER A 126 -42.07 -2.54 22.63
CA SER A 126 -42.30 -1.19 22.07
C SER A 126 -43.72 -0.97 21.57
N ILE A 127 -44.30 -1.93 20.83
CA ILE A 127 -45.55 -1.74 20.09
C ILE A 127 -46.72 -1.34 21.01
N PRO A 128 -47.07 -2.10 22.07
CA PRO A 128 -48.20 -1.73 22.92
C PRO A 128 -48.01 -0.39 23.63
N ILE A 129 -46.76 -0.07 24.03
CA ILE A 129 -46.43 1.19 24.69
C ILE A 129 -46.52 2.37 23.71
N ALA A 130 -46.03 2.22 22.49
CA ALA A 130 -46.14 3.25 21.45
C ALA A 130 -47.59 3.48 21.02
N LEU A 131 -48.39 2.41 20.92
CA LEU A 131 -49.84 2.51 20.66
C LEU A 131 -50.55 3.29 21.78
N SER A 132 -50.16 3.10 23.06
CA SER A 132 -50.71 3.87 24.20
C SER A 132 -50.43 5.37 24.15
N GLY A 133 -49.53 5.83 23.27
CA GLY A 133 -49.19 7.25 23.10
C GLY A 133 -48.07 7.77 24.01
N ARG A 134 -47.40 6.90 24.78
CA ARG A 134 -46.22 7.28 25.59
C ARG A 134 -44.97 7.45 24.74
N ASP A 135 -44.09 8.34 25.16
CA ASP A 135 -42.71 8.40 24.66
C ASP A 135 -41.95 7.12 25.03
N ILE A 136 -40.99 6.74 24.18
CA ILE A 136 -40.15 5.55 24.39
C ILE A 136 -38.68 5.94 24.39
N LEU A 137 -37.95 5.37 25.34
CA LEU A 137 -36.50 5.33 25.39
C LEU A 137 -36.05 3.88 25.23
N ALA A 138 -35.53 3.50 24.06
CA ALA A 138 -35.16 2.12 23.76
C ALA A 138 -33.65 1.97 23.57
N ARG A 139 -33.02 1.22 24.48
CA ARG A 139 -31.67 0.65 24.33
C ARG A 139 -31.79 -0.72 23.68
N ALA A 140 -31.41 -0.81 22.41
CA ALA A 140 -31.52 -2.04 21.63
C ALA A 140 -30.42 -2.17 20.56
N LYS A 141 -29.84 -3.38 20.49
CA LYS A 141 -28.80 -3.75 19.52
C LYS A 141 -29.29 -3.60 18.08
N ASN A 142 -28.37 -3.33 17.16
CA ASN A 142 -28.69 -3.33 15.73
C ASN A 142 -28.96 -4.76 15.23
N GLY A 143 -29.95 -4.92 14.33
CA GLY A 143 -30.38 -6.22 13.82
C GLY A 143 -31.46 -6.95 14.64
N THR A 144 -32.01 -6.34 15.70
CA THR A 144 -33.05 -6.92 16.58
C THR A 144 -34.50 -6.69 16.12
N GLY A 145 -34.71 -6.02 14.98
CA GLY A 145 -36.06 -5.68 14.47
C GLY A 145 -36.60 -4.30 14.88
N LYS A 146 -35.75 -3.39 15.41
CA LYS A 146 -36.09 -2.00 15.81
C LYS A 146 -37.04 -1.28 14.83
N SER A 147 -36.78 -1.36 13.52
CA SER A 147 -37.62 -0.67 12.53
C SER A 147 -39.07 -1.17 12.50
N GLY A 148 -39.33 -2.46 12.73
CA GLY A 148 -40.71 -2.94 12.92
C GLY A 148 -41.33 -2.38 14.19
N ALA A 149 -40.54 -2.29 15.27
CA ALA A 149 -40.98 -1.86 16.59
C ALA A 149 -41.51 -0.41 16.62
N TYR A 150 -40.97 0.48 15.77
CA TYR A 150 -41.49 1.84 15.60
C TYR A 150 -42.37 2.05 14.35
N LEU A 151 -42.14 1.36 13.23
CA LEU A 151 -42.95 1.57 12.02
C LEU A 151 -44.37 1.04 12.16
N ILE A 152 -44.58 -0.06 12.89
CA ILE A 152 -45.93 -0.61 13.12
C ILE A 152 -46.83 0.39 13.88
N PRO A 153 -46.48 0.89 15.09
CA PRO A 153 -47.31 1.87 15.79
C PRO A 153 -47.36 3.24 15.10
N LEU A 154 -46.32 3.61 14.32
CA LEU A 154 -46.33 4.81 13.48
C LEU A 154 -47.40 4.71 12.39
N LEU A 155 -47.42 3.59 11.64
CA LEU A 155 -48.39 3.35 10.56
C LEU A 155 -49.81 3.21 11.10
N GLU A 156 -49.98 2.54 12.25
CA GLU A 156 -51.28 2.43 12.90
C GLU A 156 -51.86 3.82 13.27
N ARG A 157 -51.02 4.80 13.63
CA ARG A 157 -51.50 6.15 13.96
C ARG A 157 -51.79 7.05 12.76
N ILE A 158 -51.56 6.60 11.51
CA ILE A 158 -51.88 7.40 10.31
C ILE A 158 -53.39 7.42 10.03
N ASP A 159 -53.93 8.62 9.85
CA ASP A 159 -55.28 8.89 9.37
C ASP A 159 -55.24 9.32 7.89
N LEU A 160 -55.69 8.42 7.01
CA LEU A 160 -55.71 8.62 5.55
C LEU A 160 -56.75 9.65 5.06
N LYS A 161 -57.53 10.26 5.97
CA LYS A 161 -58.46 11.36 5.65
C LYS A 161 -57.80 12.74 5.71
N LYS A 162 -56.49 12.81 5.95
CA LYS A 162 -55.74 14.05 6.18
C LYS A 162 -54.49 14.09 5.30
N ASP A 163 -54.56 14.86 4.22
CA ASP A 163 -53.44 15.11 3.28
C ASP A 163 -52.35 16.01 3.90
N CYS A 164 -51.69 15.53 4.96
CA CYS A 164 -50.60 16.22 5.65
C CYS A 164 -49.61 15.25 6.29
N ILE A 165 -48.41 15.75 6.59
CA ILE A 165 -47.36 14.98 7.24
C ILE A 165 -47.73 14.76 8.70
N GLN A 166 -48.02 13.51 9.07
CA GLN A 166 -48.51 13.11 10.39
C GLN A 166 -47.43 12.44 11.24
N ALA A 167 -46.44 11.81 10.61
CA ALA A 167 -45.32 11.19 11.31
C ALA A 167 -43.98 11.38 10.57
N MET A 168 -42.89 11.39 11.34
CA MET A 168 -41.55 11.62 10.82
C MET A 168 -40.51 10.66 11.44
N GLY A 169 -39.75 9.97 10.60
CA GLY A 169 -38.60 9.16 11.03
C GLY A 169 -37.29 9.87 10.70
N ILE A 170 -36.60 10.37 11.73
CA ILE A 170 -35.29 11.00 11.58
C ILE A 170 -34.19 9.94 11.73
N VAL A 171 -33.25 9.95 10.78
CA VAL A 171 -32.15 8.98 10.68
C VAL A 171 -30.84 9.65 10.24
N PRO A 172 -29.67 9.22 10.74
CA PRO A 172 -28.40 9.94 10.53
C PRO A 172 -27.72 9.68 9.18
N THR A 173 -28.23 8.77 8.34
CA THR A 173 -27.65 8.43 7.03
C THR A 173 -28.72 8.33 5.94
N ARG A 174 -28.32 8.56 4.69
CA ARG A 174 -29.22 8.58 3.52
C ARG A 174 -29.69 7.17 3.19
N GLU A 175 -28.77 6.23 3.37
CA GLU A 175 -28.88 4.81 3.12
C GLU A 175 -29.86 4.14 4.10
N LEU A 176 -29.84 4.53 5.39
CA LEU A 176 -30.86 4.11 6.36
C LEU A 176 -32.23 4.72 6.05
N ALA A 177 -32.31 5.97 5.58
CA ALA A 177 -33.59 6.57 5.19
C ALA A 177 -34.26 5.80 4.04
N LEU A 178 -33.48 5.40 3.03
CA LEU A 178 -33.96 4.54 1.95
C LEU A 178 -34.46 3.19 2.49
N GLN A 179 -33.70 2.51 3.35
CA GLN A 179 -34.10 1.22 3.93
C GLN A 179 -35.38 1.32 4.78
N VAL A 180 -35.46 2.29 5.70
CA VAL A 180 -36.64 2.48 6.57
C VAL A 180 -37.87 2.87 5.74
N SER A 181 -37.70 3.70 4.70
CA SER A 181 -38.79 4.03 3.79
C SER A 181 -39.27 2.80 3.00
N GLN A 182 -38.38 1.92 2.54
CA GLN A 182 -38.74 0.66 1.88
C GLN A 182 -39.53 -0.27 2.80
N ILE A 183 -39.04 -0.51 4.03
CA ILE A 183 -39.76 -1.33 5.03
C ILE A 183 -41.14 -0.71 5.32
N CYS A 184 -41.21 0.61 5.48
CA CYS A 184 -42.47 1.33 5.70
C CYS A 184 -43.45 1.16 4.52
N ILE A 185 -42.98 1.22 3.28
CA ILE A 185 -43.79 1.01 2.06
C ILE A 185 -44.27 -0.45 1.95
N GLN A 186 -43.43 -1.42 2.29
CA GLN A 186 -43.78 -2.85 2.24
C GLN A 186 -44.81 -3.21 3.33
N VAL A 187 -44.59 -2.76 4.57
CA VAL A 187 -45.48 -3.00 5.70
C VAL A 187 -46.82 -2.25 5.54
N SER A 188 -46.84 -1.07 4.91
CA SER A 188 -48.09 -0.33 4.61
C SER A 188 -48.76 -0.69 3.28
N ARG A 189 -48.25 -1.68 2.54
CA ARG A 189 -48.66 -1.99 1.16
C ARG A 189 -50.17 -2.14 0.96
N HIS A 190 -50.85 -2.82 1.88
CA HIS A 190 -52.29 -3.09 1.79
C HIS A 190 -53.16 -1.98 2.38
N MET A 191 -52.57 -0.97 3.04
CA MET A 191 -53.29 0.14 3.68
C MET A 191 -53.90 1.15 2.69
N GLY A 192 -53.87 0.87 1.38
CA GLY A 192 -54.74 1.52 0.37
C GLY A 192 -54.56 3.02 0.11
N GLY A 193 -53.66 3.71 0.82
CA GLY A 193 -53.49 5.16 0.65
C GLY A 193 -52.25 5.80 1.30
N VAL A 194 -51.52 5.09 2.18
CA VAL A 194 -50.34 5.64 2.86
C VAL A 194 -49.32 6.15 1.84
N LYS A 195 -48.81 7.37 2.06
CA LYS A 195 -47.79 8.01 1.21
C LYS A 195 -46.53 8.24 2.03
N VAL A 196 -45.53 7.40 1.80
CA VAL A 196 -44.20 7.51 2.40
C VAL A 196 -43.28 8.29 1.46
N MET A 197 -42.48 9.20 1.99
CA MET A 197 -41.42 9.91 1.27
C MET A 197 -40.09 9.73 1.99
N ALA A 198 -39.02 9.45 1.24
CA ALA A 198 -37.65 9.59 1.72
C ALA A 198 -37.06 10.91 1.21
N THR A 199 -36.56 11.76 2.10
CA THR A 199 -35.90 13.03 1.72
C THR A 199 -34.56 13.16 2.44
N THR A 200 -33.48 13.29 1.67
CA THR A 200 -32.12 13.24 2.22
C THR A 200 -31.19 14.18 1.46
N GLY A 201 -30.11 14.63 2.10
CA GLY A 201 -29.10 15.41 1.38
C GLY A 201 -28.63 14.66 0.11
N GLY A 202 -28.54 15.34 -1.02
CA GLY A 202 -28.06 14.73 -2.27
C GLY A 202 -29.13 14.02 -3.12
N THR A 203 -30.40 13.96 -2.73
CA THR A 203 -31.48 13.99 -3.73
C THR A 203 -31.63 15.43 -4.24
N ASN A 204 -32.18 15.60 -5.45
CA ASN A 204 -32.44 16.93 -6.01
C ASN A 204 -33.50 17.66 -5.17
N LEU A 205 -33.13 18.83 -4.63
CA LEU A 205 -34.04 19.62 -3.79
C LEU A 205 -35.30 20.06 -4.55
N ARG A 206 -35.21 20.30 -5.87
CA ARG A 206 -36.39 20.64 -6.69
C ARG A 206 -37.40 19.51 -6.74
N ASP A 207 -36.92 18.28 -6.87
CA ASP A 207 -37.78 17.10 -7.01
C ASP A 207 -38.37 16.69 -5.66
N ASP A 208 -37.61 16.87 -4.57
CA ASP A 208 -38.12 16.81 -3.20
C ASP A 208 -39.25 17.84 -2.96
N ILE A 209 -39.09 19.08 -3.45
CA ILE A 209 -40.14 20.13 -3.34
C ILE A 209 -41.37 19.75 -4.16
N MET A 210 -41.21 19.38 -5.44
CA MET A 210 -42.32 18.98 -6.30
C MET A 210 -43.04 17.72 -5.78
N ARG A 211 -42.34 16.81 -5.09
CA ARG A 211 -42.96 15.66 -4.43
C ARG A 211 -43.76 16.08 -3.18
N LEU A 212 -43.44 17.19 -2.54
CA LEU A 212 -44.20 17.73 -1.39
C LEU A 212 -45.42 18.58 -1.78
N ASP A 213 -45.59 18.89 -3.07
CA ASP A 213 -46.86 19.40 -3.61
C ASP A 213 -47.95 18.30 -3.67
N GLU A 214 -47.53 17.02 -3.74
CA GLU A 214 -48.40 15.84 -3.57
C GLU A 214 -48.50 15.40 -2.10
N THR A 215 -49.59 14.72 -1.73
CA THR A 215 -49.77 14.16 -0.37
C THR A 215 -48.58 13.31 0.09
N VAL A 216 -48.08 13.62 1.29
CA VAL A 216 -47.14 12.82 2.07
C VAL A 216 -47.68 12.66 3.49
N HIS A 217 -47.85 11.42 3.94
CA HIS A 217 -48.31 11.08 5.29
C HIS A 217 -47.13 10.85 6.24
N VAL A 218 -46.07 10.20 5.74
CA VAL A 218 -44.87 9.79 6.49
C VAL A 218 -43.61 10.30 5.79
N VAL A 219 -42.77 11.02 6.51
CA VAL A 219 -41.46 11.49 6.02
C VAL A 219 -40.33 10.75 6.73
N ILE A 220 -39.44 10.09 5.99
CA ILE A 220 -38.20 9.50 6.51
C ILE A 220 -37.02 10.35 6.01
N ALA A 221 -36.22 10.90 6.92
CA ALA A 221 -35.29 11.97 6.54
C ALA A 221 -33.99 12.10 7.35
N THR A 222 -32.98 12.71 6.72
CA THR A 222 -31.75 13.18 7.37
C THR A 222 -31.91 14.62 7.89
N PRO A 223 -31.47 14.97 9.12
CA PRO A 223 -31.78 16.23 9.80
C PRO A 223 -31.64 17.50 8.94
N GLY A 224 -30.46 17.74 8.35
CA GLY A 224 -30.20 18.98 7.60
C GLY A 224 -31.09 19.20 6.37
N ARG A 225 -31.56 18.14 5.69
CA ARG A 225 -32.46 18.27 4.53
C ARG A 225 -33.88 18.57 4.96
N ILE A 226 -34.41 17.87 5.96
CA ILE A 226 -35.78 18.13 6.42
C ILE A 226 -35.88 19.50 7.11
N LEU A 227 -34.85 19.92 7.84
CA LEU A 227 -34.75 21.28 8.39
C LEU A 227 -34.75 22.36 7.29
N ASP A 228 -34.01 22.16 6.19
CA ASP A 228 -34.01 23.08 5.05
C ASP A 228 -35.38 23.16 4.36
N LEU A 229 -36.09 22.03 4.21
CA LEU A 229 -37.46 21.98 3.68
C LEU A 229 -38.51 22.61 4.61
N ILE A 230 -38.34 22.47 5.93
CA ILE A 230 -39.19 23.13 6.95
C ILE A 230 -38.97 24.65 6.90
N LYS A 231 -37.70 25.12 6.91
CA LYS A 231 -37.37 26.55 6.86
C LYS A 231 -37.85 27.26 5.59
N LYS A 232 -37.95 26.52 4.47
CA LYS A 232 -38.54 27.03 3.21
C LYS A 232 -40.08 27.03 3.20
N GLY A 233 -40.73 26.55 4.25
CA GLY A 233 -42.20 26.44 4.33
C GLY A 233 -42.81 25.33 3.47
N VAL A 234 -41.98 24.44 2.91
CA VAL A 234 -42.42 23.35 2.01
C VAL A 234 -42.86 22.14 2.82
N ALA A 235 -42.00 21.64 3.72
CA ALA A 235 -42.35 20.57 4.63
C ALA A 235 -43.12 21.12 5.84
N LYS A 236 -44.45 21.12 5.75
CA LYS A 236 -45.36 21.57 6.82
C LYS A 236 -45.45 20.51 7.92
N VAL A 237 -44.85 20.79 9.08
CA VAL A 237 -44.73 19.84 10.21
C VAL A 237 -45.66 20.16 11.39
N ASP A 238 -46.53 21.16 11.26
CA ASP A 238 -47.50 21.60 12.27
C ASP A 238 -48.62 20.58 12.58
N LYS A 239 -48.63 19.45 11.87
CA LYS A 239 -49.53 18.31 12.06
C LYS A 239 -48.81 17.02 12.48
N VAL A 240 -47.48 17.02 12.61
CA VAL A 240 -46.71 15.85 13.03
C VAL A 240 -47.06 15.48 14.48
N GLN A 241 -47.65 14.30 14.67
CA GLN A 241 -48.05 13.76 15.97
C GLN A 241 -46.99 12.81 16.57
N MET A 242 -46.13 12.22 15.73
CA MET A 242 -45.08 11.28 16.15
C MET A 242 -43.77 11.57 15.42
N ILE A 243 -42.67 11.63 16.18
CA ILE A 243 -41.31 11.65 15.65
C ILE A 243 -40.51 10.46 16.20
N VAL A 244 -39.80 9.76 15.32
CA VAL A 244 -38.88 8.67 15.65
C VAL A 244 -37.44 9.15 15.44
N LEU A 245 -36.56 8.83 16.37
CA LEU A 245 -35.11 9.01 16.24
C LEU A 245 -34.46 7.62 16.30
N ASP A 246 -33.88 7.13 15.20
CA ASP A 246 -33.15 5.84 15.17
C ASP A 246 -31.64 6.08 14.96
N GLU A 247 -30.82 5.26 15.63
CA GLU A 247 -29.38 5.48 15.87
C GLU A 247 -29.15 6.88 16.46
N ALA A 248 -29.91 7.19 17.53
CA ALA A 248 -30.02 8.52 18.13
C ALA A 248 -28.71 9.07 18.71
N ASP A 249 -27.80 8.19 19.15
CA ASP A 249 -26.41 8.51 19.51
C ASP A 249 -25.68 9.34 18.44
N LYS A 250 -25.97 9.12 17.15
CA LYS A 250 -25.44 9.91 16.04
C LYS A 250 -26.23 11.18 15.74
N LEU A 251 -27.56 11.15 15.91
CA LEU A 251 -28.43 12.32 15.72
C LEU A 251 -28.19 13.42 16.77
N LEU A 252 -27.64 13.02 17.92
CA LEU A 252 -27.38 13.87 19.07
C LEU A 252 -25.87 14.04 19.31
N SER A 253 -25.06 13.93 18.25
CA SER A 253 -23.67 14.43 18.25
C SER A 253 -23.63 15.96 18.24
N GLN A 254 -22.48 16.56 18.51
CA GLN A 254 -22.32 18.02 18.51
C GLN A 254 -22.72 18.66 17.17
N ASP A 255 -22.45 17.99 16.04
CA ASP A 255 -22.75 18.51 14.69
C ASP A 255 -24.26 18.55 14.38
N PHE A 256 -25.04 17.61 14.94
CA PHE A 256 -26.45 17.41 14.61
C PHE A 256 -27.43 17.89 15.69
N LEU A 257 -27.01 17.96 16.96
CA LEU A 257 -27.88 18.33 18.09
C LEU A 257 -28.61 19.66 17.84
N GLN A 258 -27.89 20.69 17.38
CA GLN A 258 -28.51 22.00 17.09
C GLN A 258 -29.56 21.96 15.97
N MET A 259 -29.41 21.06 14.99
CA MET A 259 -30.42 20.84 13.96
C MET A 259 -31.64 20.10 14.51
N MET A 260 -31.44 19.14 15.43
CA MET A 260 -32.53 18.41 16.08
C MET A 260 -33.37 19.32 16.97
N GLU A 261 -32.73 20.16 17.80
CA GLU A 261 -33.40 21.20 18.59
C GLU A 261 -34.27 22.11 17.69
N GLU A 262 -33.72 22.53 16.55
CA GLU A 262 -34.43 23.44 15.63
C GLU A 262 -35.60 22.75 14.91
N ILE A 263 -35.45 21.49 14.44
CA ILE A 263 -36.56 20.68 13.89
C ILE A 263 -37.70 20.55 14.91
N LEU A 264 -37.36 20.25 16.17
CA LEU A 264 -38.31 20.11 17.27
C LEU A 264 -39.03 21.43 17.64
N SER A 265 -38.43 22.59 17.33
CA SER A 265 -39.05 23.90 17.57
C SER A 265 -40.22 24.22 16.62
N PHE A 266 -40.19 23.67 15.39
CA PHE A 266 -41.26 23.84 14.39
C PHE A 266 -42.43 22.86 14.57
N MET A 267 -42.25 21.79 15.36
CA MET A 267 -43.27 20.76 15.58
C MET A 267 -44.20 21.09 16.76
N PRO A 268 -45.44 20.53 16.80
CA PRO A 268 -46.33 20.64 17.96
C PRO A 268 -45.66 20.30 19.29
N LYS A 269 -46.00 21.03 20.36
CA LYS A 269 -45.50 20.76 21.72
C LYS A 269 -46.01 19.45 22.31
N HIS A 270 -47.18 19.00 21.87
CA HIS A 270 -47.74 17.69 22.18
C HIS A 270 -47.52 16.79 20.96
N ARG A 271 -46.41 16.06 20.99
CA ARG A 271 -45.94 15.10 19.99
C ARG A 271 -45.35 13.92 20.75
N GLN A 272 -45.49 12.72 20.21
CA GLN A 272 -44.89 11.51 20.76
C GLN A 272 -43.46 11.34 20.21
N ILE A 273 -42.49 11.10 21.08
CA ILE A 273 -41.08 10.90 20.73
C ILE A 273 -40.69 9.45 21.03
N LEU A 274 -40.29 8.70 19.98
CA LEU A 274 -39.75 7.36 20.12
C LEU A 274 -38.24 7.37 19.79
N LEU A 275 -37.40 7.21 20.80
CA LEU A 275 -35.93 7.31 20.69
C LEU A 275 -35.29 5.92 20.81
N TYR A 276 -34.63 5.47 19.74
CA TYR A 276 -33.92 4.21 19.66
C TYR A 276 -32.41 4.44 19.50
N SER A 277 -31.60 3.87 20.39
CA SER A 277 -30.15 4.02 20.38
C SER A 277 -29.43 2.73 20.76
N ALA A 278 -28.17 2.60 20.30
CA ALA A 278 -27.27 1.55 20.79
C ALA A 278 -26.53 2.05 22.04
N THR A 279 -25.97 3.27 21.99
CA THR A 279 -25.24 3.89 23.10
C THR A 279 -25.94 5.14 23.63
N PHE A 280 -25.60 5.56 24.85
CA PHE A 280 -26.26 6.67 25.56
C PHE A 280 -25.25 7.65 26.18
N PRO A 281 -24.44 8.34 25.35
CA PRO A 281 -23.55 9.39 25.82
C PRO A 281 -24.32 10.57 26.45
N LEU A 282 -23.59 11.45 27.17
CA LEU A 282 -24.16 12.56 27.92
C LEU A 282 -25.03 13.54 27.08
N SER A 283 -24.81 13.63 25.76
CA SER A 283 -25.66 14.44 24.88
C SER A 283 -27.06 13.83 24.70
N VAL A 284 -27.15 12.51 24.53
CA VAL A 284 -28.43 11.79 24.47
C VAL A 284 -29.18 11.96 25.80
N GLN A 285 -28.49 11.80 26.94
CA GLN A 285 -29.07 11.98 28.27
C GLN A 285 -29.60 13.41 28.51
N LYS A 286 -28.86 14.44 28.08
CA LYS A 286 -29.32 15.84 28.16
C LYS A 286 -30.55 16.10 27.29
N PHE A 287 -30.58 15.57 26.07
CA PHE A 287 -31.70 15.69 25.15
C PHE A 287 -32.95 14.96 25.69
N MET A 288 -32.80 13.74 26.22
CA MET A 288 -33.86 12.98 26.89
C MET A 288 -34.53 13.82 27.99
N ASN A 289 -33.73 14.35 28.92
CA ASN A 289 -34.20 15.15 30.05
C ASN A 289 -34.86 16.48 29.64
N SER A 290 -34.62 16.95 28.41
CA SER A 290 -35.14 18.22 27.90
C SER A 290 -36.43 18.05 27.07
N HIS A 291 -36.62 16.91 26.41
CA HIS A 291 -37.69 16.72 25.41
C HIS A 291 -38.66 15.57 25.66
N LEU A 292 -38.26 14.50 26.35
CA LEU A 292 -39.09 13.28 26.50
C LEU A 292 -40.01 13.37 27.73
N GLN A 293 -41.30 13.12 27.54
CA GLN A 293 -42.34 13.31 28.55
C GLN A 293 -42.62 12.01 29.32
N LYS A 294 -41.83 11.77 30.38
CA LYS A 294 -41.87 10.52 31.18
C LYS A 294 -41.81 9.27 30.29
N PRO A 295 -40.72 9.06 29.54
CA PRO A 295 -40.61 7.94 28.61
C PRO A 295 -40.75 6.59 29.33
N TYR A 296 -41.16 5.57 28.60
CA TYR A 296 -41.00 4.18 29.03
C TYR A 296 -39.59 3.73 28.62
N GLU A 297 -38.80 3.28 29.58
CA GLU A 297 -37.42 2.84 29.35
C GLU A 297 -37.38 1.34 29.06
N ILE A 298 -37.05 1.00 27.82
CA ILE A 298 -36.85 -0.37 27.34
C ILE A 298 -35.34 -0.61 27.27
N ASN A 299 -34.80 -1.39 28.20
CA ASN A 299 -33.44 -1.91 28.10
C ASN A 299 -33.44 -3.42 27.88
N LEU A 300 -33.16 -3.85 26.66
CA LEU A 300 -33.03 -5.27 26.28
C LEU A 300 -31.55 -5.65 26.10
N MET A 301 -30.66 -5.02 26.87
CA MET A 301 -29.22 -5.23 26.84
C MET A 301 -28.67 -5.39 28.25
N GLU A 302 -28.40 -6.65 28.63
CA GLU A 302 -27.58 -7.03 29.78
C GLU A 302 -26.10 -6.70 29.51
N GLU A 303 -25.65 -7.03 28.29
CA GLU A 303 -24.29 -6.82 27.77
C GLU A 303 -24.34 -5.88 26.57
N LEU A 304 -23.27 -5.10 26.38
CA LEU A 304 -23.17 -4.13 25.27
C LEU A 304 -22.93 -4.81 23.91
N THR A 305 -22.35 -6.00 23.88
CA THR A 305 -22.01 -6.74 22.65
C THR A 305 -23.13 -7.62 22.09
N LEU A 306 -22.91 -8.12 20.88
CA LEU A 306 -23.87 -8.89 20.10
C LEU A 306 -23.77 -10.37 20.47
N LYS A 307 -24.82 -10.93 21.06
CA LYS A 307 -24.90 -12.38 21.28
C LYS A 307 -24.98 -13.04 19.89
N GLY A 308 -24.15 -14.07 19.65
CA GLY A 308 -24.05 -14.75 18.35
C GLY A 308 -22.94 -14.25 17.40
N VAL A 309 -22.26 -13.13 17.66
CA VAL A 309 -21.09 -12.71 16.87
C VAL A 309 -19.80 -13.21 17.53
N THR A 310 -19.13 -14.14 16.88
CA THR A 310 -17.79 -14.63 17.27
C THR A 310 -16.75 -13.59 16.89
N GLN A 311 -15.96 -13.11 17.87
CA GLN A 311 -15.01 -12.01 17.73
C GLN A 311 -13.57 -12.51 17.86
N TYR A 312 -12.78 -12.40 16.80
CA TYR A 312 -11.35 -12.71 16.81
C TYR A 312 -10.48 -11.50 16.42
N TYR A 313 -9.23 -11.49 16.85
CA TYR A 313 -8.19 -10.60 16.35
C TYR A 313 -7.00 -11.37 15.75
N ALA A 314 -6.40 -10.80 14.71
CA ALA A 314 -5.11 -11.20 14.16
C ALA A 314 -4.13 -10.04 14.37
N TYR A 315 -2.98 -10.29 15.01
CA TYR A 315 -1.88 -9.33 15.01
C TYR A 315 -1.23 -9.33 13.62
N VAL A 316 -1.19 -8.16 12.98
CA VAL A 316 -0.62 -7.97 11.65
C VAL A 316 -0.02 -6.57 11.51
N THR A 317 1.12 -6.47 10.84
CA THR A 317 1.63 -5.16 10.39
C THR A 317 0.77 -4.61 9.25
N GLU A 318 0.85 -3.31 8.98
CA GLU A 318 0.11 -2.65 7.88
C GLU A 318 0.30 -3.35 6.52
N ARG A 319 1.51 -3.83 6.26
CA ARG A 319 1.90 -4.58 5.05
C ARG A 319 1.19 -5.95 4.99
N GLN A 320 1.19 -6.67 6.12
CA GLN A 320 0.58 -7.99 6.25
C GLN A 320 -0.95 -7.98 6.14
N LYS A 321 -1.63 -6.84 6.36
CA LYS A 321 -3.11 -6.77 6.32
C LYS A 321 -3.73 -7.32 5.03
N VAL A 322 -3.11 -7.05 3.87
CA VAL A 322 -3.62 -7.57 2.58
C VAL A 322 -3.36 -9.06 2.42
N HIS A 323 -2.19 -9.56 2.86
CA HIS A 323 -1.90 -10.99 2.86
C HIS A 323 -2.87 -11.73 3.80
N CYS A 324 -3.03 -11.27 5.05
CA CYS A 324 -3.95 -11.85 6.02
C CYS A 324 -5.40 -11.87 5.48
N LEU A 325 -5.86 -10.79 4.86
CA LEU A 325 -7.16 -10.74 4.19
C LEU A 325 -7.29 -11.82 3.10
N ASN A 326 -6.24 -12.04 2.29
CA ASN A 326 -6.19 -13.10 1.29
C ASN A 326 -6.23 -14.52 1.93
N THR A 327 -5.48 -14.75 3.01
CA THR A 327 -5.51 -16.01 3.78
C THR A 327 -6.91 -16.28 4.35
N LEU A 328 -7.56 -15.25 4.91
CA LEU A 328 -8.92 -15.33 5.43
C LEU A 328 -9.93 -15.61 4.31
N PHE A 329 -9.82 -14.95 3.16
CA PHE A 329 -10.67 -15.18 2.00
C PHE A 329 -10.50 -16.58 1.38
N SER A 330 -9.32 -17.19 1.49
CA SER A 330 -9.07 -18.58 1.06
C SER A 330 -9.51 -19.64 2.07
N ARG A 331 -9.52 -19.32 3.38
CA ARG A 331 -9.88 -20.29 4.45
C ARG A 331 -11.33 -20.22 4.92
N LEU A 332 -12.01 -19.07 4.78
CA LEU A 332 -13.37 -18.86 5.30
C LEU A 332 -14.47 -19.15 4.27
N GLN A 333 -15.53 -19.81 4.72
CA GLN A 333 -16.74 -20.02 3.92
C GLN A 333 -17.65 -18.77 3.99
N ILE A 334 -17.19 -17.70 3.35
CA ILE A 334 -17.90 -16.41 3.24
C ILE A 334 -19.10 -16.57 2.29
N ASN A 335 -20.29 -16.12 2.71
CA ASN A 335 -21.39 -15.87 1.79
C ASN A 335 -21.17 -14.49 1.14
N GLN A 336 -21.47 -13.42 1.89
CA GLN A 336 -20.95 -12.08 1.65
C GLN A 336 -20.10 -11.57 2.83
N SER A 337 -19.16 -10.67 2.55
CA SER A 337 -18.38 -9.96 3.58
C SER A 337 -18.43 -8.44 3.45
N ILE A 338 -18.20 -7.74 4.57
CA ILE A 338 -17.94 -6.30 4.60
C ILE A 338 -16.58 -6.05 5.26
N ILE A 339 -15.72 -5.29 4.57
CA ILE A 339 -14.38 -4.93 5.01
C ILE A 339 -14.37 -3.43 5.38
N PHE A 340 -13.97 -3.09 6.60
CA PHE A 340 -13.92 -1.71 7.08
C PHE A 340 -12.50 -1.14 7.14
N CYS A 341 -12.30 0.02 6.49
CA CYS A 341 -11.07 0.80 6.51
C CYS A 341 -11.34 2.22 7.08
N ASN A 342 -10.36 2.82 7.73
CA ASN A 342 -10.49 4.10 8.44
C ASN A 342 -10.44 5.33 7.51
N SER A 343 -10.15 5.18 6.21
CA SER A 343 -10.11 6.30 5.27
C SER A 343 -10.65 5.97 3.87
N SER A 344 -11.19 6.98 3.17
CA SER A 344 -11.67 6.85 1.79
C SER A 344 -10.58 6.35 0.82
N GLN A 345 -9.34 6.80 1.00
CA GLN A 345 -8.23 6.42 0.13
C GLN A 345 -7.84 4.95 0.34
N ARG A 346 -7.86 4.46 1.59
CA ARG A 346 -7.61 3.05 1.91
C ARG A 346 -8.73 2.14 1.37
N VAL A 347 -9.98 2.60 1.36
CA VAL A 347 -11.09 1.89 0.70
C VAL A 347 -10.84 1.71 -0.80
N GLU A 348 -10.48 2.78 -1.52
CA GLU A 348 -10.18 2.69 -2.96
C GLU A 348 -8.97 1.80 -3.27
N LEU A 349 -7.87 1.95 -2.51
CA LEU A 349 -6.64 1.19 -2.71
C LEU A 349 -6.84 -0.29 -2.41
N LEU A 350 -7.49 -0.63 -1.29
CA LEU A 350 -7.76 -2.02 -0.93
C LEU A 350 -8.69 -2.69 -1.93
N ALA A 351 -9.76 -2.01 -2.37
CA ALA A 351 -10.69 -2.53 -3.37
C ALA A 351 -9.99 -2.81 -4.71
N LYS A 352 -9.18 -1.86 -5.21
CA LYS A 352 -8.36 -2.06 -6.41
C LYS A 352 -7.42 -3.26 -6.24
N LYS A 353 -6.75 -3.40 -5.09
CA LYS A 353 -5.80 -4.49 -4.83
C LYS A 353 -6.48 -5.86 -4.73
N ILE A 354 -7.61 -6.01 -4.02
CA ILE A 354 -8.29 -7.30 -3.91
C ILE A 354 -8.99 -7.71 -5.21
N SER A 355 -9.47 -6.77 -6.03
CA SER A 355 -9.98 -7.10 -7.37
C SER A 355 -8.87 -7.40 -8.39
N GLN A 356 -7.66 -6.86 -8.24
CA GLN A 356 -6.47 -7.35 -8.95
C GLN A 356 -6.11 -8.79 -8.55
N LEU A 357 -6.32 -9.17 -7.28
CA LEU A 357 -6.19 -10.54 -6.78
C LEU A 357 -7.38 -11.45 -7.15
N GLY A 358 -8.24 -11.03 -8.08
CA GLY A 358 -9.37 -11.83 -8.59
C GLY A 358 -10.63 -11.83 -7.72
N TYR A 359 -10.63 -11.15 -6.56
CA TYR A 359 -11.82 -11.10 -5.71
C TYR A 359 -12.87 -10.13 -6.25
N SER A 360 -14.08 -10.64 -6.47
CA SER A 360 -15.28 -9.83 -6.65
C SER A 360 -15.47 -8.94 -5.43
N CYS A 361 -15.23 -7.63 -5.60
CA CYS A 361 -15.52 -6.61 -4.59
C CYS A 361 -16.16 -5.37 -5.22
N PHE A 362 -17.02 -4.71 -4.46
CA PHE A 362 -17.37 -3.30 -4.67
C PHE A 362 -16.81 -2.46 -3.52
N TYR A 363 -16.82 -1.14 -3.67
CA TYR A 363 -16.32 -0.23 -2.65
C TYR A 363 -17.20 1.01 -2.49
N ILE A 364 -17.30 1.53 -1.26
CA ILE A 364 -18.20 2.66 -0.95
C ILE A 364 -17.69 3.58 0.16
N HIS A 365 -17.60 4.88 -0.12
CA HIS A 365 -17.04 5.87 0.80
C HIS A 365 -17.58 7.30 0.57
N ALA A 366 -17.28 8.20 1.52
CA ALA A 366 -17.86 9.54 1.60
C ALA A 366 -17.62 10.44 0.36
N LYS A 367 -16.49 10.28 -0.33
CA LYS A 367 -16.11 11.10 -1.50
C LYS A 367 -16.83 10.74 -2.81
N MET A 368 -17.54 9.61 -2.88
CA MET A 368 -18.22 9.17 -4.11
C MET A 368 -19.51 9.95 -4.40
N ARG A 369 -19.87 10.07 -5.69
CA ARG A 369 -21.18 10.60 -6.13
C ARG A 369 -22.32 9.72 -5.61
N GLN A 370 -23.42 10.33 -5.16
CA GLN A 370 -24.53 9.59 -4.50
C GLN A 370 -25.18 8.55 -5.41
N GLU A 371 -25.36 8.83 -6.70
CA GLU A 371 -25.90 7.88 -7.69
C GLU A 371 -25.10 6.57 -7.71
N HIS A 372 -23.76 6.69 -7.73
CA HIS A 372 -22.86 5.54 -7.74
C HIS A 372 -22.91 4.80 -6.39
N ARG A 373 -23.05 5.51 -5.27
CA ARG A 373 -23.27 4.89 -3.95
C ARG A 373 -24.56 4.10 -3.87
N ASN A 374 -25.67 4.67 -4.36
CA ASN A 374 -26.97 4.02 -4.39
C ASN A 374 -26.92 2.75 -5.26
N ARG A 375 -26.22 2.81 -6.40
CA ARG A 375 -26.00 1.66 -7.28
C ARG A 375 -25.19 0.55 -6.59
N VAL A 376 -24.00 0.86 -6.07
CA VAL A 376 -23.15 -0.11 -5.35
C VAL A 376 -23.90 -0.75 -4.18
N PHE A 377 -24.70 0.01 -3.44
CA PHE A 377 -25.54 -0.54 -2.37
C PHE A 377 -26.58 -1.55 -2.90
N HIS A 378 -27.30 -1.18 -3.96
CA HIS A 378 -28.31 -2.06 -4.55
C HIS A 378 -27.70 -3.33 -5.14
N ASP A 379 -26.63 -3.18 -5.92
CA ASP A 379 -25.94 -4.28 -6.61
C ASP A 379 -25.31 -5.25 -5.58
N PHE A 380 -24.73 -4.75 -4.47
CA PHE A 380 -24.24 -5.60 -3.37
C PHE A 380 -25.38 -6.28 -2.59
N ARG A 381 -26.46 -5.57 -2.25
CA ARG A 381 -27.62 -6.14 -1.54
C ARG A 381 -28.33 -7.23 -2.35
N ASN A 382 -28.29 -7.14 -3.68
CA ASN A 382 -28.84 -8.13 -4.60
C ASN A 382 -27.92 -9.34 -4.82
N GLY A 383 -26.74 -9.40 -4.17
CA GLY A 383 -25.80 -10.52 -4.30
C GLY A 383 -24.93 -10.51 -5.56
N LEU A 384 -24.91 -9.42 -6.34
CA LEU A 384 -24.07 -9.32 -7.55
C LEU A 384 -22.57 -9.26 -7.26
N CYS A 385 -22.20 -9.15 -5.98
CA CYS A 385 -20.82 -9.13 -5.51
C CYS A 385 -20.72 -9.74 -4.11
N ARG A 386 -19.61 -10.45 -3.82
CA ARG A 386 -19.39 -11.12 -2.53
C ARG A 386 -18.78 -10.24 -1.45
N ASN A 387 -18.06 -9.17 -1.80
CA ASN A 387 -17.33 -8.36 -0.81
C ASN A 387 -17.59 -6.86 -0.98
N LEU A 388 -17.77 -6.13 0.12
CA LEU A 388 -17.90 -4.67 0.10
C LEU A 388 -16.83 -4.01 0.98
N VAL A 389 -15.95 -3.21 0.37
CA VAL A 389 -14.95 -2.40 1.09
C VAL A 389 -15.56 -1.04 1.45
N SER A 390 -15.50 -0.61 2.70
CA SER A 390 -16.12 0.65 3.11
C SER A 390 -15.43 1.39 4.26
N THR A 391 -15.80 2.67 4.39
CA THR A 391 -15.54 3.51 5.57
C THR A 391 -16.71 3.40 6.55
N ASP A 392 -16.62 4.07 7.70
CA ASP A 392 -17.71 4.18 8.69
C ASP A 392 -19.04 4.78 8.17
N LEU A 393 -19.11 5.16 6.89
CA LEU A 393 -20.35 5.52 6.20
C LEU A 393 -21.39 4.38 6.24
N PHE A 394 -20.96 3.12 6.15
CA PHE A 394 -21.84 1.94 6.06
C PHE A 394 -22.18 1.26 7.40
N THR A 395 -21.65 1.77 8.52
CA THR A 395 -21.72 1.06 9.81
C THR A 395 -23.02 1.24 10.55
N ARG A 396 -23.92 2.14 10.11
CA ARG A 396 -25.18 2.43 10.81
C ARG A 396 -26.39 2.19 9.89
N GLY A 397 -27.44 1.59 10.45
CA GLY A 397 -28.71 1.29 9.79
C GLY A 397 -28.74 0.12 8.79
N ILE A 398 -27.80 0.07 7.85
CA ILE A 398 -27.86 -0.82 6.67
C ILE A 398 -27.97 -2.30 7.05
N ASP A 399 -28.84 -3.04 6.35
CA ASP A 399 -29.22 -4.44 6.61
C ASP A 399 -29.11 -5.37 5.37
N ILE A 400 -28.33 -6.45 5.51
CA ILE A 400 -28.04 -7.44 4.46
C ILE A 400 -27.87 -8.82 5.11
N GLN A 401 -28.89 -9.68 5.03
CA GLN A 401 -28.96 -10.98 5.72
C GLN A 401 -27.98 -12.06 5.23
N ALA A 402 -27.24 -11.80 4.14
CA ALA A 402 -26.24 -12.71 3.57
C ALA A 402 -24.80 -12.39 4.01
N VAL A 403 -24.58 -11.31 4.77
CA VAL A 403 -23.27 -11.00 5.36
C VAL A 403 -23.07 -11.85 6.62
N ASN A 404 -22.20 -12.86 6.52
CA ASN A 404 -21.81 -13.70 7.66
C ASN A 404 -20.42 -13.38 8.21
N VAL A 405 -19.58 -12.65 7.47
CA VAL A 405 -18.23 -12.25 7.90
C VAL A 405 -18.04 -10.73 7.81
N VAL A 406 -17.57 -10.12 8.89
CA VAL A 406 -17.10 -8.72 8.93
C VAL A 406 -15.60 -8.71 9.23
N ILE A 407 -14.84 -7.88 8.50
CA ILE A 407 -13.41 -7.71 8.70
C ILE A 407 -13.10 -6.24 8.98
N ASN A 408 -12.62 -5.94 10.18
CA ASN A 408 -12.01 -4.65 10.50
C ASN A 408 -10.58 -4.67 9.98
N PHE A 409 -10.38 -4.23 8.74
CA PHE A 409 -9.06 -4.13 8.11
C PHE A 409 -8.25 -3.00 8.75
N ASP A 410 -8.91 -1.91 9.12
CA ASP A 410 -8.38 -0.95 10.08
C ASP A 410 -9.23 -1.00 11.35
N PHE A 411 -8.59 -1.11 12.52
CA PHE A 411 -9.31 -1.14 13.78
C PHE A 411 -9.90 0.24 14.12
N PRO A 412 -11.11 0.33 14.68
CA PRO A 412 -11.70 1.60 15.09
C PRO A 412 -11.13 2.10 16.43
N LYS A 413 -11.08 3.42 16.62
CA LYS A 413 -10.56 4.07 17.84
C LYS A 413 -11.58 4.23 18.98
N GLN A 414 -12.79 3.69 18.85
CA GLN A 414 -13.91 3.89 19.79
C GLN A 414 -14.84 2.66 19.80
N GLY A 415 -15.30 2.23 20.98
CA GLY A 415 -16.13 1.03 21.14
C GLY A 415 -17.51 1.13 20.50
N ASP A 416 -18.12 2.32 20.51
CA ASP A 416 -19.37 2.60 19.80
C ASP A 416 -19.22 2.23 18.30
N THR A 417 -18.18 2.77 17.66
CA THR A 417 -17.88 2.51 16.24
C THR A 417 -17.58 1.04 15.98
N TYR A 418 -16.87 0.37 16.88
CA TYR A 418 -16.65 -1.08 16.82
C TYR A 418 -17.97 -1.87 16.83
N LEU A 419 -18.84 -1.60 17.79
CA LEU A 419 -20.15 -2.26 17.94
C LEU A 419 -21.04 -2.07 16.70
N HIS A 420 -21.06 -0.87 16.12
CA HIS A 420 -21.77 -0.60 14.87
C HIS A 420 -21.21 -1.41 13.69
N ARG A 421 -19.88 -1.52 13.56
CA ARG A 421 -19.18 -2.31 12.51
C ARG A 421 -19.47 -3.80 12.62
N ILE A 422 -19.22 -4.42 13.77
CA ILE A 422 -19.43 -5.87 13.94
C ILE A 422 -20.92 -6.25 13.80
N GLY A 423 -21.83 -5.35 14.18
CA GLY A 423 -23.28 -5.45 13.95
C GLY A 423 -23.75 -5.34 12.50
N ARG A 424 -22.86 -5.54 11.51
CA ARG A 424 -23.27 -5.90 10.14
C ARG A 424 -23.36 -7.43 9.94
N SER A 425 -22.69 -8.24 10.77
CA SER A 425 -22.88 -9.70 10.84
C SER A 425 -23.85 -10.06 11.98
N GLY A 426 -24.23 -11.34 12.07
CA GLY A 426 -24.98 -11.92 13.19
C GLY A 426 -26.39 -11.33 13.43
N ARG A 427 -27.11 -11.00 12.34
CA ARG A 427 -28.38 -10.27 12.41
C ARG A 427 -29.59 -11.17 12.61
N PHE A 428 -30.67 -10.61 13.18
CA PHE A 428 -31.87 -11.35 13.58
C PHE A 428 -31.56 -12.59 14.44
N GLY A 429 -30.45 -12.51 15.19
CA GLY A 429 -29.93 -13.55 16.06
C GLY A 429 -29.14 -14.66 15.35
N HIS A 430 -28.87 -14.56 14.05
CA HIS A 430 -28.00 -15.54 13.38
C HIS A 430 -26.58 -15.50 13.93
N LEU A 431 -25.84 -16.61 13.77
CA LEU A 431 -24.43 -16.65 14.10
C LEU A 431 -23.58 -15.96 13.01
N GLY A 432 -22.48 -15.33 13.42
CA GLY A 432 -21.64 -14.55 12.53
C GLY A 432 -20.21 -14.36 13.03
N LEU A 433 -19.30 -14.00 12.13
CA LEU A 433 -17.88 -13.86 12.40
C LEU A 433 -17.42 -12.39 12.25
N ALA A 434 -16.63 -11.91 13.20
CA ALA A 434 -15.95 -10.62 13.16
C ALA A 434 -14.44 -10.81 13.38
N ILE A 435 -13.62 -10.42 12.40
CA ILE A 435 -12.16 -10.53 12.47
C ILE A 435 -11.53 -9.14 12.45
N ASN A 436 -10.57 -8.93 13.34
CA ASN A 436 -9.97 -7.63 13.59
C ASN A 436 -8.47 -7.67 13.27
N LEU A 437 -8.03 -6.84 12.32
CA LEU A 437 -6.61 -6.72 11.98
C LEU A 437 -5.96 -5.65 12.87
N ILE A 438 -5.16 -6.11 13.83
CA ILE A 438 -4.61 -5.29 14.92
C ILE A 438 -3.12 -5.02 14.64
N THR A 439 -2.80 -3.75 14.43
CA THR A 439 -1.40 -3.27 14.39
C THR A 439 -0.82 -3.10 15.79
N TYR A 440 0.44 -2.66 15.91
CA TYR A 440 1.01 -2.28 17.21
C TYR A 440 0.21 -1.15 17.88
N ASP A 441 -0.10 -0.09 17.13
CA ASP A 441 -0.82 1.10 17.63
C ASP A 441 -2.26 0.79 18.07
N ASP A 442 -2.87 -0.23 17.45
CA ASP A 442 -4.22 -0.67 17.77
C ASP A 442 -4.33 -1.38 19.13
N ARG A 443 -3.22 -1.79 19.76
CA ARG A 443 -3.21 -2.55 21.04
C ARG A 443 -3.93 -1.85 22.18
N PHE A 444 -3.71 -0.54 22.34
CA PHE A 444 -4.37 0.26 23.37
C PHE A 444 -5.87 0.43 23.07
N ASN A 445 -6.22 0.62 21.79
CA ASN A 445 -7.62 0.70 21.36
C ASN A 445 -8.34 -0.64 21.57
N LEU A 446 -7.67 -1.77 21.31
CA LEU A 446 -8.22 -3.12 21.52
C LEU A 446 -8.64 -3.31 22.98
N LYS A 447 -7.72 -3.08 23.93
CA LYS A 447 -8.01 -3.24 25.36
C LYS A 447 -9.06 -2.25 25.86
N GLY A 448 -8.98 -0.98 25.46
CA GLY A 448 -9.99 0.01 25.81
C GLY A 448 -11.40 -0.33 25.28
N ILE A 449 -11.51 -1.00 24.14
CA ILE A 449 -12.80 -1.43 23.57
C ILE A 449 -13.32 -2.72 24.21
N GLU A 450 -12.44 -3.67 24.55
CA GLU A 450 -12.80 -4.85 25.36
C GLU A 450 -13.37 -4.42 26.73
N GLU A 451 -12.70 -3.48 27.41
CA GLU A 451 -13.15 -2.91 28.69
C GLU A 451 -14.43 -2.09 28.54
N GLN A 452 -14.53 -1.19 27.55
CA GLN A 452 -15.72 -0.35 27.33
C GLN A 452 -16.98 -1.19 27.04
N LEU A 453 -16.84 -2.29 26.30
CA LEU A 453 -17.97 -3.12 25.86
C LEU A 453 -18.22 -4.36 26.74
N GLY A 454 -17.35 -4.63 27.72
CA GLY A 454 -17.45 -5.81 28.59
C GLY A 454 -17.31 -7.12 27.82
N THR A 455 -16.36 -7.21 26.90
CA THR A 455 -16.19 -8.34 25.97
C THR A 455 -14.74 -8.81 25.88
N GLU A 456 -14.55 -10.10 25.63
CA GLU A 456 -13.27 -10.66 25.21
C GLU A 456 -13.25 -10.76 23.69
N ILE A 457 -12.20 -10.25 23.04
CA ILE A 457 -11.93 -10.44 21.60
C ILE A 457 -10.76 -11.41 21.54
N LYS A 458 -10.98 -12.64 21.05
CA LYS A 458 -10.00 -13.73 21.20
C LYS A 458 -8.90 -13.66 20.15
N PRO A 459 -7.67 -14.12 20.44
CA PRO A 459 -6.68 -14.37 19.38
C PRO A 459 -7.26 -15.36 18.36
N ILE A 460 -7.01 -15.13 17.08
CA ILE A 460 -7.51 -15.98 16.00
C ILE A 460 -6.88 -17.39 16.07
N PRO A 461 -7.68 -18.48 16.08
CA PRO A 461 -7.16 -19.84 16.05
C PRO A 461 -6.67 -20.22 14.64
N GLY A 462 -5.79 -21.22 14.54
CA GLY A 462 -5.22 -21.68 13.26
C GLY A 462 -6.27 -22.20 12.25
N SER A 463 -7.40 -22.69 12.76
CA SER A 463 -8.64 -22.98 12.04
C SER A 463 -9.84 -22.48 12.83
N ILE A 464 -10.88 -22.00 12.14
CA ILE A 464 -12.12 -21.51 12.74
C ILE A 464 -13.24 -22.50 12.41
N ASP A 465 -13.96 -23.00 13.42
CA ASP A 465 -15.12 -23.87 13.19
C ASP A 465 -16.20 -23.14 12.39
N LYS A 466 -16.62 -23.75 11.29
CA LYS A 466 -17.69 -23.26 10.41
C LYS A 466 -19.04 -23.19 11.12
N SER A 467 -19.27 -24.01 12.14
CA SER A 467 -20.49 -23.95 12.97
C SER A 467 -20.72 -22.55 13.59
N LEU A 468 -19.66 -21.75 13.76
CA LEU A 468 -19.73 -20.41 14.35
C LEU A 468 -20.27 -19.31 13.41
N TYR A 469 -20.39 -19.58 12.10
CA TYR A 469 -20.78 -18.54 11.11
C TYR A 469 -21.36 -19.06 9.77
N VAL A 470 -21.54 -20.37 9.59
CA VAL A 470 -22.03 -20.98 8.34
C VAL A 470 -23.32 -21.77 8.59
N ALA A 471 -24.43 -21.29 8.02
CA ALA A 471 -25.78 -21.81 8.24
C ALA A 471 -25.98 -23.30 7.90
N GLU A 472 -25.24 -23.82 6.91
CA GLU A 472 -25.32 -25.21 6.46
C GLU A 472 -24.87 -26.21 7.53
N TYR A 473 -24.03 -25.77 8.48
CA TYR A 473 -23.55 -26.58 9.60
C TYR A 473 -24.49 -26.51 10.82
N HIS A 474 -25.70 -25.94 10.67
CA HIS A 474 -26.72 -25.85 11.72
C HIS A 474 -27.89 -26.83 11.54
N SER A 475 -27.90 -27.62 10.46
CA SER A 475 -28.91 -28.67 10.24
C SER A 475 -28.43 -30.04 10.74
N GLU A 476 -29.37 -30.90 11.17
CA GLU A 476 -29.12 -32.23 11.75
C GLU A 476 -28.27 -33.17 10.87
N THR A 477 -28.23 -32.94 9.55
CA THR A 477 -27.33 -33.62 8.60
C THR A 477 -25.83 -33.34 8.82
N GLY A 478 -25.47 -32.33 9.62
CA GLY A 478 -24.08 -31.90 9.81
C GLY A 478 -23.18 -32.87 10.57
N GLU A 479 -23.72 -33.69 11.47
CA GLU A 479 -22.91 -34.61 12.30
C GLU A 479 -22.25 -35.73 11.47
N LEU A 480 -22.93 -36.25 10.44
CA LEU A 480 -22.34 -37.26 9.54
C LEU A 480 -21.14 -36.72 8.75
N LEU A 481 -21.15 -35.43 8.39
CA LEU A 481 -20.02 -34.82 7.66
C LEU A 481 -18.79 -34.65 8.55
N LYS A 482 -19.00 -34.44 9.85
CA LYS A 482 -17.93 -34.31 10.84
C LYS A 482 -17.16 -35.62 10.99
N LEU A 483 -17.86 -36.75 11.10
CA LEU A 483 -17.26 -38.10 11.23
C LEU A 483 -16.36 -38.49 10.03
N LEU A 484 -16.71 -38.06 8.82
CA LEU A 484 -15.97 -38.42 7.60
C LEU A 484 -14.63 -37.67 7.45
N THR A 485 -14.47 -36.51 8.07
CA THR A 485 -13.30 -35.65 7.87
C THR A 485 -12.10 -36.14 8.70
N ASP A 486 -12.32 -36.55 9.95
CA ASP A 486 -11.29 -36.99 10.91
C ASP A 486 -10.57 -38.31 10.52
N THR A 487 -11.03 -38.99 9.47
CA THR A 487 -10.50 -40.31 9.07
C THR A 487 -9.28 -40.20 8.12
N VAL A 488 -9.05 -39.04 7.48
CA VAL A 488 -8.07 -38.91 6.38
C VAL A 488 -6.64 -38.61 6.83
N GLU A 489 -6.43 -37.87 7.94
CA GLU A 489 -5.11 -37.33 8.30
C GLU A 489 -4.10 -38.32 8.92
N LYS A 490 -4.39 -39.62 8.97
CA LYS A 490 -3.71 -40.56 9.91
C LYS A 490 -2.65 -41.53 9.36
N HIS A 491 -2.20 -41.43 8.11
CA HIS A 491 -1.24 -42.39 7.54
C HIS A 491 -0.16 -41.80 6.61
N CYS A 492 1.05 -41.58 7.14
CA CYS A 492 2.31 -42.09 6.53
C CYS A 492 3.51 -42.00 7.53
N PRO A 493 4.48 -42.94 7.54
CA PRO A 493 5.50 -43.04 8.59
C PRO A 493 6.91 -42.51 8.21
N ALA A 494 7.74 -42.29 9.23
CA ALA A 494 9.13 -41.80 9.13
C ALA A 494 10.20 -42.91 8.92
N ARG A 495 11.44 -42.50 8.60
CA ARG A 495 12.68 -43.32 8.63
C ARG A 495 13.89 -42.50 9.12
N SER A 496 14.96 -43.17 9.56
CA SER A 496 16.06 -42.56 10.34
C SER A 496 17.48 -43.09 10.01
N SER A 497 18.50 -42.36 10.50
CA SER A 497 19.82 -42.83 10.98
C SER A 497 20.86 -43.48 10.03
N SER A 498 21.76 -42.65 9.45
CA SER A 498 23.24 -42.50 9.71
C SER A 498 24.09 -43.63 10.36
N PRO A 499 25.47 -43.57 10.38
CA PRO A 499 26.50 -43.14 9.39
C PRO A 499 27.77 -44.09 9.36
N LEU A 500 28.91 -43.73 8.72
CA LEU A 500 30.35 -43.92 9.18
C LEU A 500 31.48 -43.62 8.12
N LEU A 501 32.76 -43.57 8.60
CA LEU A 501 34.06 -43.12 8.01
C LEU A 501 34.65 -44.04 6.88
N THR A 502 35.77 -43.84 6.14
CA THR A 502 36.97 -42.91 5.99
C THR A 502 37.66 -43.22 4.61
N GLY A 503 38.74 -42.61 4.05
CA GLY A 503 39.65 -41.47 4.37
C GLY A 503 41.10 -41.64 3.78
N ALA A 504 41.78 -40.56 3.31
CA ALA A 504 43.19 -40.45 2.81
C ALA A 504 43.59 -41.22 1.50
N ALA A 505 44.62 -40.89 0.67
CA ALA A 505 45.45 -39.68 0.42
C ALA A 505 46.27 -39.71 -0.93
N TRP A 506 46.51 -38.53 -1.55
CA TRP A 506 47.64 -38.05 -2.41
C TRP A 506 48.28 -38.84 -3.62
N THR A 507 47.98 -38.34 -4.85
CA THR A 507 48.94 -38.04 -5.99
C THR A 507 49.65 -39.18 -6.79
N PRO A 508 50.36 -38.92 -7.94
CA PRO A 508 49.82 -38.40 -9.22
C PRO A 508 50.40 -39.05 -10.52
N ALA A 509 49.64 -39.13 -11.64
CA ALA A 509 50.18 -39.16 -13.03
C ALA A 509 49.11 -39.17 -14.17
N GLY A 510 49.37 -38.44 -15.26
CA GLY A 510 49.34 -39.00 -16.63
C GLY A 510 48.05 -39.08 -17.47
N ILE A 511 47.94 -38.18 -18.46
CA ILE A 511 47.36 -38.38 -19.82
C ILE A 511 45.81 -38.54 -19.97
N SER A 512 45.19 -37.43 -20.40
CA SER A 512 44.13 -37.30 -21.43
C SER A 512 43.22 -38.50 -21.77
N CYS A 513 41.93 -38.36 -21.44
CA CYS A 513 40.84 -38.84 -22.31
C CYS A 513 39.60 -37.93 -22.20
N LEU A 514 38.94 -37.68 -23.35
CA LEU A 514 37.71 -36.88 -23.41
C LEU A 514 36.54 -37.65 -22.80
N SER A 515 35.99 -37.15 -21.69
CA SER A 515 34.72 -37.61 -21.13
C SER A 515 34.00 -36.45 -20.44
N PHE A 516 32.66 -36.43 -20.54
CA PHE A 516 31.84 -35.46 -19.83
C PHE A 516 31.89 -35.75 -18.34
N VAL A 517 32.67 -34.97 -17.59
CA VAL A 517 32.54 -34.89 -16.14
C VAL A 517 31.30 -34.03 -15.86
N PRO A 518 30.23 -34.57 -15.22
CA PRO A 518 29.18 -33.71 -14.71
C PRO A 518 29.81 -32.82 -13.64
N ALA A 519 29.67 -31.49 -13.78
CA ALA A 519 30.18 -30.57 -12.78
C ALA A 519 29.56 -30.92 -11.42
N PHE A 520 30.40 -31.31 -10.46
CA PHE A 520 29.97 -31.42 -9.08
C PHE A 520 29.47 -30.04 -8.65
N TRP A 521 28.19 -29.96 -8.29
CA TRP A 521 27.60 -28.74 -7.76
C TRP A 521 28.30 -28.43 -6.44
N CYS A 522 29.25 -27.50 -6.46
CA CYS A 522 29.84 -26.96 -5.25
C CYS A 522 28.75 -26.14 -4.54
N ALA A 523 28.17 -26.71 -3.50
CA ALA A 523 27.15 -26.05 -2.68
C ALA A 523 27.63 -24.65 -2.28
N PHE A 524 26.79 -23.65 -2.49
CA PHE A 524 27.22 -22.26 -2.35
C PHE A 524 27.66 -21.95 -0.91
N PRO A 525 28.73 -21.14 -0.72
CA PRO A 525 29.12 -20.68 0.60
C PRO A 525 28.02 -19.85 1.27
N PRO A 526 27.95 -19.83 2.62
CA PRO A 526 27.02 -18.97 3.35
C PRO A 526 27.39 -17.49 3.26
N PRO A 527 26.54 -16.55 3.73
CA PRO A 527 26.79 -15.10 3.66
C PRO A 527 28.06 -14.66 4.42
N CYS A 528 28.31 -15.29 5.56
CA CYS A 528 29.55 -15.27 6.32
C CYS A 528 29.61 -16.52 7.22
N ASP A 529 30.70 -16.71 7.98
CA ASP A 529 30.92 -17.94 8.76
C ASP A 529 30.32 -17.90 10.18
N SER A 530 29.48 -16.91 10.49
CA SER A 530 28.77 -16.83 11.78
C SER A 530 27.54 -17.75 11.83
N GLU A 531 27.53 -18.70 12.78
CA GLU A 531 26.36 -19.53 13.16
C GLU A 531 25.27 -18.76 13.93
N ILE A 532 25.44 -17.45 14.15
CA ILE A 532 24.46 -16.58 14.82
C ILE A 532 23.91 -15.52 13.88
N TYR A 533 24.78 -14.86 13.09
CA TYR A 533 24.40 -13.71 12.25
C TYR A 533 24.26 -14.03 10.76
N CYS A 534 24.72 -15.20 10.28
CA CYS A 534 24.75 -15.54 8.84
C CYS A 534 24.18 -16.93 8.51
N THR A 535 24.21 -17.85 9.47
CA THR A 535 23.76 -19.25 9.34
C THR A 535 23.21 -19.74 10.68
N GLY A 536 23.03 -21.05 10.83
CA GLY A 536 22.67 -21.67 12.11
C GLY A 536 21.17 -21.69 12.39
N GLU A 537 20.79 -22.58 13.30
CA GLU A 537 19.40 -22.77 13.70
C GLU A 537 18.90 -21.63 14.62
N LEU A 538 19.79 -20.96 15.33
CA LEU A 538 19.47 -19.78 16.14
C LEU A 538 18.95 -18.63 15.26
N LEU A 539 19.67 -18.30 14.17
CA LEU A 539 19.20 -17.32 13.18
C LEU A 539 17.83 -17.72 12.63
N ARG A 540 17.70 -18.98 12.18
CA ARG A 540 16.45 -19.48 11.60
C ARG A 540 15.28 -19.35 12.57
N GLN A 541 15.41 -19.80 13.82
CA GLN A 541 14.31 -19.74 14.80
C GLN A 541 13.98 -18.31 15.23
N VAL A 542 14.97 -17.41 15.39
CA VAL A 542 14.68 -16.01 15.77
C VAL A 542 13.92 -15.27 14.65
N GLN A 543 14.38 -15.37 13.41
CA GLN A 543 13.73 -14.71 12.28
C GLN A 543 12.34 -15.32 12.00
N MET A 544 12.23 -16.65 11.99
CA MET A 544 10.93 -17.34 11.79
C MET A 544 9.92 -17.09 12.92
N ALA A 545 10.37 -16.75 14.12
CA ALA A 545 9.48 -16.33 15.21
C ALA A 545 8.96 -14.88 15.08
N LYS A 546 9.43 -14.12 14.08
CA LYS A 546 9.06 -12.72 13.75
C LYS A 546 8.89 -11.85 15.00
N LEU A 547 9.95 -11.85 15.83
CA LEU A 547 9.94 -11.20 17.15
C LEU A 547 10.03 -9.66 17.07
N PHE A 548 10.52 -9.16 15.94
CA PHE A 548 10.76 -7.77 15.58
C PHE A 548 10.10 -7.49 14.22
N ASP A 549 9.79 -6.23 13.92
CA ASP A 549 9.13 -5.84 12.66
C ASP A 549 10.11 -5.71 11.47
N ASP A 550 11.41 -5.98 11.67
CA ASP A 550 12.51 -5.82 10.72
C ASP A 550 13.59 -6.88 10.97
N ASP A 551 13.87 -7.72 9.98
CA ASP A 551 14.83 -8.84 10.11
C ASP A 551 16.27 -8.35 10.38
N LYS A 552 16.63 -7.12 9.96
CA LYS A 552 17.92 -6.51 10.29
C LYS A 552 18.10 -6.30 11.80
N TYR A 553 17.01 -6.15 12.57
CA TYR A 553 17.09 -5.86 14.01
C TYR A 553 17.84 -6.96 14.77
N PHE A 554 17.57 -8.24 14.51
CA PHE A 554 18.26 -9.33 15.21
C PHE A 554 19.74 -9.41 14.82
N VAL A 555 20.05 -9.31 13.52
CA VAL A 555 21.43 -9.43 13.04
C VAL A 555 22.30 -8.20 13.37
N ASP A 556 21.72 -7.10 13.84
CA ASP A 556 22.44 -5.95 14.42
C ASP A 556 22.67 -6.04 15.94
N MET A 557 22.06 -7.01 16.66
CA MET A 557 22.22 -7.13 18.12
C MET A 557 23.66 -7.49 18.50
N LYS A 558 24.12 -7.03 19.68
CA LYS A 558 25.42 -7.42 20.27
C LYS A 558 25.25 -8.66 21.16
N LEU A 559 26.24 -9.55 21.23
CA LEU A 559 26.33 -10.61 22.25
C LEU A 559 26.88 -10.10 23.59
N LYS A 560 26.29 -10.56 24.70
CA LYS A 560 26.78 -10.33 26.07
C LYS A 560 27.95 -11.26 26.47
N VAL A 561 28.11 -12.39 25.79
CA VAL A 561 29.12 -13.43 26.06
C VAL A 561 29.54 -14.11 24.75
N ALA A 562 30.69 -14.79 24.76
CA ALA A 562 31.28 -15.41 23.56
C ALA A 562 30.32 -16.36 22.80
N PRO A 563 30.33 -16.39 21.45
CA PRO A 563 29.38 -17.15 20.63
C PRO A 563 29.17 -18.61 21.03
N GLY A 564 30.25 -19.33 21.37
CA GLY A 564 30.18 -20.75 21.77
C GLY A 564 29.35 -21.00 23.04
N VAL A 565 29.27 -20.02 23.96
CA VAL A 565 28.41 -20.08 25.16
C VAL A 565 26.95 -19.85 24.76
N VAL A 566 26.68 -18.86 23.89
CA VAL A 566 25.33 -18.55 23.38
C VAL A 566 24.77 -19.76 22.62
N LEU A 567 25.53 -20.33 21.69
CA LEU A 567 25.15 -21.52 20.93
C LEU A 567 24.93 -22.73 21.83
N SER A 568 25.81 -22.97 22.81
CA SER A 568 25.66 -24.08 23.77
C SER A 568 24.42 -23.92 24.65
N ALA A 569 24.09 -22.69 25.07
CA ALA A 569 22.83 -22.40 25.78
C ALA A 569 21.60 -22.62 24.91
N PHE A 570 21.65 -22.23 23.62
CA PHE A 570 20.57 -22.48 22.65
C PHE A 570 20.36 -23.97 22.38
N TRP A 571 21.44 -24.74 22.20
CA TRP A 571 21.36 -26.19 21.96
C TRP A 571 20.84 -26.96 23.19
N ASN A 572 21.20 -26.54 24.40
CA ASN A 572 20.61 -27.08 25.63
C ASN A 572 19.11 -26.76 25.75
N LEU A 573 18.70 -25.53 25.40
CA LEU A 573 17.30 -25.09 25.47
C LEU A 573 16.41 -25.81 24.43
N THR A 574 16.89 -25.95 23.20
CA THR A 574 16.20 -26.67 22.11
C THR A 574 16.12 -28.17 22.38
N SER A 575 17.17 -28.80 22.90
CA SER A 575 17.18 -30.24 23.26
C SER A 575 16.14 -30.60 24.34
N GLY A 576 15.71 -29.63 25.16
CA GLY A 576 14.64 -29.79 26.14
C GLY A 576 13.21 -29.67 25.56
N THR A 577 13.04 -29.37 24.27
CA THR A 577 11.74 -29.14 23.64
C THR A 577 11.37 -30.22 22.61
N LEU A 578 10.10 -30.64 22.62
CA LEU A 578 9.58 -31.62 21.66
C LEU A 578 9.67 -31.03 20.23
N GLY A 579 10.48 -31.66 19.37
CA GLY A 579 10.71 -31.17 18.00
C GLY A 579 11.72 -30.02 17.89
N GLY A 580 12.46 -29.69 18.96
CA GLY A 580 13.60 -28.77 18.93
C GLY A 580 13.28 -27.30 18.60
N THR A 581 12.01 -26.94 18.46
CA THR A 581 11.56 -25.59 18.08
C THR A 581 11.09 -24.83 19.31
N LEU A 582 11.71 -23.67 19.58
CA LEU A 582 11.36 -22.83 20.72
C LEU A 582 10.11 -21.98 20.43
N ASN A 583 9.32 -21.69 21.46
CA ASN A 583 8.20 -20.77 21.35
C ASN A 583 8.66 -19.30 21.46
N PRO A 584 7.88 -18.32 20.96
CA PRO A 584 8.29 -16.91 20.94
C PRO A 584 8.65 -16.31 22.32
N SER A 585 8.05 -16.80 23.41
CA SER A 585 8.41 -16.37 24.78
C SER A 585 9.80 -16.88 25.20
N GLN A 586 10.10 -18.17 24.96
CA GLN A 586 11.43 -18.75 25.24
C GLN A 586 12.52 -18.03 24.45
N ILE A 587 12.27 -17.70 23.18
CA ILE A 587 13.25 -16.98 22.35
C ILE A 587 13.44 -15.55 22.87
N ARG A 588 12.37 -14.83 23.28
CA ARG A 588 12.52 -13.50 23.90
C ARG A 588 13.31 -13.53 25.21
N GLU A 589 13.10 -14.53 26.05
CA GLU A 589 13.85 -14.72 27.31
C GLU A 589 15.33 -15.06 27.04
N PHE A 590 15.60 -15.92 26.04
CA PHE A 590 16.94 -16.24 25.58
C PHE A 590 17.67 -15.00 25.04
N LEU A 591 17.03 -14.22 24.15
CA LEU A 591 17.60 -12.98 23.61
C LEU A 591 17.85 -11.94 24.73
N ALA A 592 16.91 -11.76 25.66
CA ALA A 592 17.10 -10.88 26.81
C ALA A 592 18.29 -11.31 27.71
N SER A 593 18.56 -12.61 27.80
CA SER A 593 19.68 -13.17 28.56
C SER A 593 21.02 -12.96 27.85
N PHE A 594 21.10 -13.23 26.55
CA PHE A 594 22.39 -13.34 25.82
C PHE A 594 22.74 -12.15 24.89
N PHE A 595 21.80 -11.26 24.58
CA PHE A 595 22.00 -10.17 23.61
C PHE A 595 21.69 -8.78 24.20
N GLU A 596 22.32 -7.75 23.64
CA GLU A 596 21.98 -6.32 23.83
C GLU A 596 21.28 -5.76 22.58
N GLU A 597 20.50 -4.69 22.75
CA GLU A 597 19.81 -4.00 21.65
C GLU A 597 20.81 -3.47 20.60
N PRO A 598 20.42 -3.35 19.32
CA PRO A 598 21.25 -2.74 18.28
C PRO A 598 21.70 -1.32 18.62
N GLY A 599 22.92 -0.94 18.22
CA GLY A 599 23.48 0.40 18.36
C GLY A 599 24.39 0.62 19.57
N LYS A 600 24.61 -0.37 20.43
CA LYS A 600 25.58 -0.28 21.55
C LYS A 600 27.04 -0.41 21.09
N GLU A 601 27.26 -0.81 19.85
CA GLU A 601 28.54 -0.87 19.14
C GLU A 601 29.14 0.52 18.81
N PHE A 602 28.31 1.58 18.85
CA PHE A 602 28.72 2.96 18.58
C PHE A 602 28.79 3.80 19.85
N GLU A 603 29.67 4.81 19.83
CA GLU A 603 29.67 5.93 20.76
C GLU A 603 29.32 7.25 20.04
N PRO A 604 28.67 8.22 20.72
CA PRO A 604 28.39 9.53 20.16
C PRO A 604 29.69 10.23 19.77
N TRP A 605 29.74 10.76 18.55
CA TRP A 605 30.91 11.47 18.04
C TRP A 605 30.46 12.69 17.22
N THR A 606 31.14 13.81 17.45
CA THR A 606 30.98 15.04 16.67
C THR A 606 32.28 15.26 15.89
N PRO A 607 32.23 15.50 14.57
CA PRO A 607 33.42 15.79 13.77
C PRO A 607 34.23 16.97 14.33
N PRO A 608 35.55 16.84 14.53
CA PRO A 608 36.38 17.90 15.13
C PRO A 608 36.72 19.01 14.13
N ASP A 609 36.63 18.72 12.83
CA ASP A 609 36.92 19.59 11.68
C ASP A 609 35.68 20.31 11.14
N TRP A 610 34.54 20.23 11.85
CA TRP A 610 33.29 20.92 11.52
C TRP A 610 33.30 22.37 12.05
N HIS A 611 32.82 23.33 11.24
CA HIS A 611 32.69 24.73 11.63
C HIS A 611 31.47 25.40 10.98
N ASP A 612 30.79 26.32 11.67
CA ASP A 612 29.46 26.85 11.28
C ASP A 612 29.37 27.57 9.92
N LYS A 613 30.48 27.79 9.21
CA LYS A 613 30.54 28.65 8.00
C LYS A 613 31.53 28.12 6.94
N PRO A 614 31.27 26.96 6.33
CA PRO A 614 32.05 26.47 5.19
C PRO A 614 31.89 27.37 3.95
N GLN A 615 32.96 27.51 3.17
CA GLN A 615 33.07 28.48 2.09
C GLN A 615 32.00 28.35 0.99
N PHE A 616 31.48 27.15 0.70
CA PHE A 616 30.49 26.96 -0.37
C PHE A 616 29.20 27.79 -0.18
N LEU A 617 28.83 28.10 1.07
CA LEU A 617 27.64 28.88 1.41
C LEU A 617 27.66 30.30 0.81
N SER A 618 28.84 30.86 0.49
CA SER A 618 28.92 32.17 -0.16
C SER A 618 28.62 32.13 -1.67
N LYS A 619 28.59 30.95 -2.29
CA LYS A 619 28.19 30.78 -3.70
C LYS A 619 26.66 30.75 -3.86
N VAL A 620 25.95 30.19 -2.87
CA VAL A 620 24.48 30.16 -2.87
C VAL A 620 23.96 31.59 -2.75
N SER A 621 23.26 32.09 -3.76
CA SER A 621 22.74 33.46 -3.84
C SER A 621 21.36 33.62 -3.19
N ASP A 622 20.44 32.68 -3.43
CA ASP A 622 19.13 32.63 -2.78
C ASP A 622 19.28 32.47 -1.26
N VAL A 623 18.62 33.35 -0.49
CA VAL A 623 18.76 33.42 0.97
C VAL A 623 18.11 32.22 1.67
N ASN A 624 17.00 31.71 1.13
CA ASN A 624 16.30 30.55 1.67
C ASN A 624 17.13 29.29 1.43
N LEU A 625 17.62 29.09 0.21
CA LEU A 625 18.49 27.96 -0.14
C LEU A 625 19.83 28.01 0.62
N ARG A 626 20.38 29.20 0.90
CA ARG A 626 21.58 29.33 1.74
C ARG A 626 21.31 28.91 3.19
N SER A 627 20.20 29.35 3.79
CA SER A 627 19.85 28.93 5.16
C SER A 627 19.50 27.43 5.24
N TRP A 628 18.93 26.87 4.17
CA TRP A 628 18.76 25.42 4.06
C TRP A 628 20.10 24.69 3.95
N ALA A 629 21.04 25.20 3.16
CA ALA A 629 22.40 24.64 3.05
C ALA A 629 23.14 24.66 4.39
N GLU A 630 22.99 25.73 5.18
CA GLU A 630 23.46 25.80 6.57
C GLU A 630 22.85 24.66 7.41
N GLN A 631 21.53 24.45 7.34
CA GLN A 631 20.83 23.39 8.08
C GLN A 631 21.28 21.98 7.65
N LEU A 632 21.43 21.71 6.35
CA LEU A 632 21.96 20.44 5.84
C LEU A 632 23.40 20.19 6.32
N HIS A 633 24.24 21.23 6.36
CA HIS A 633 25.60 21.13 6.89
C HIS A 633 25.65 20.87 8.41
N GLN A 634 24.66 21.35 9.19
CA GLN A 634 24.53 21.00 10.62
C GLN A 634 24.22 19.51 10.82
N LEU A 635 23.52 18.84 9.88
CA LEU A 635 23.15 17.42 9.99
C LEU A 635 24.35 16.47 10.07
N TRP A 636 25.53 16.83 9.54
CA TRP A 636 26.72 15.99 9.65
C TRP A 636 27.10 15.66 11.11
N LYS A 637 26.87 16.59 12.04
CA LYS A 637 27.07 16.34 13.48
C LYS A 637 26.11 15.31 14.06
N SER A 638 24.92 15.17 13.48
CA SER A 638 23.88 14.21 13.91
C SER A 638 24.06 12.81 13.28
N LEU A 639 24.73 12.74 12.13
CA LEU A 639 25.04 11.50 11.39
C LEU A 639 26.40 10.89 11.76
N GLY A 640 27.24 11.62 12.52
CA GLY A 640 28.53 11.14 13.02
C GLY A 640 28.41 9.97 14.01
N ARG A 641 29.09 8.87 13.73
CA ARG A 641 29.24 7.70 14.60
C ARG A 641 30.71 7.33 14.72
N LYS A 642 31.13 6.93 15.92
CA LYS A 642 32.43 6.30 16.13
C LYS A 642 32.19 4.88 16.64
N ILE A 643 32.89 3.90 16.06
CA ILE A 643 32.80 2.50 16.51
C ILE A 643 33.61 2.37 17.80
N ARG A 644 33.06 1.69 18.80
CA ARG A 644 33.72 1.51 20.11
C ARG A 644 34.89 0.53 19.99
N ALA A 645 35.95 0.77 20.76
CA ALA A 645 37.11 -0.13 20.82
C ALA A 645 36.75 -1.58 21.21
N ASP A 646 35.65 -1.76 21.96
CA ASP A 646 35.06 -3.06 22.30
C ASP A 646 34.78 -3.95 21.06
N VAL A 647 34.50 -3.35 19.89
CA VAL A 647 34.29 -4.07 18.61
C VAL A 647 35.62 -4.51 17.97
N ARG A 648 36.73 -3.83 18.27
CA ARG A 648 38.09 -4.24 17.87
C ARG A 648 38.62 -5.35 18.77
N ASP A 649 38.35 -5.23 20.07
CA ASP A 649 38.93 -6.08 21.11
C ASP A 649 38.15 -7.39 21.30
N HIS A 650 36.83 -7.38 21.00
CA HIS A 650 35.93 -8.54 21.05
C HIS A 650 35.03 -8.64 19.80
N PRO A 651 35.61 -8.73 18.58
CA PRO A 651 34.85 -8.72 17.32
C PRO A 651 33.86 -9.89 17.20
N GLU A 652 34.11 -11.01 17.87
CA GLU A 652 33.23 -12.18 17.92
C GLU A 652 31.87 -11.91 18.59
N LEU A 653 31.75 -10.83 19.38
CA LEU A 653 30.50 -10.43 20.02
C LEU A 653 29.58 -9.62 19.09
N TYR A 654 30.04 -9.24 17.90
CA TYR A 654 29.38 -8.25 17.06
C TYR A 654 29.13 -8.76 15.64
N SER A 655 28.07 -8.24 15.01
CA SER A 655 27.95 -8.25 13.55
C SER A 655 28.63 -7.04 12.91
N GLN A 656 28.87 -5.97 13.67
CA GLN A 656 29.57 -4.76 13.21
C GLN A 656 31.05 -5.08 12.94
N ILE A 657 31.53 -4.78 11.74
CA ILE A 657 32.96 -4.80 11.42
C ILE A 657 33.59 -3.54 12.02
N TYR A 658 34.66 -3.69 12.81
CA TYR A 658 35.40 -2.54 13.33
C TYR A 658 36.11 -1.77 12.22
N SER A 659 36.10 -0.44 12.32
CA SER A 659 36.89 0.47 11.48
C SER A 659 37.54 1.52 12.40
N PRO A 660 38.82 1.89 12.19
CA PRO A 660 39.57 2.70 13.15
C PRO A 660 39.16 4.17 13.19
N HIS A 661 38.67 4.74 12.09
CA HIS A 661 38.20 6.12 12.02
C HIS A 661 36.68 6.22 12.20
N PRO A 662 36.16 7.35 12.71
CA PRO A 662 34.72 7.62 12.72
C PRO A 662 34.11 7.65 11.31
N VAL A 663 32.78 7.52 11.24
CA VAL A 663 32.01 7.49 9.99
C VAL A 663 30.79 8.41 10.06
N ILE A 664 30.39 8.94 8.91
CA ILE A 664 29.08 9.54 8.69
C ILE A 664 28.18 8.47 8.07
N VAL A 665 27.05 8.17 8.71
CA VAL A 665 26.13 7.10 8.28
C VAL A 665 24.97 7.64 7.44
N PRO A 666 24.29 6.82 6.62
CA PRO A 666 23.18 7.31 5.79
C PRO A 666 22.00 7.83 6.61
N GLY A 667 21.60 7.14 7.68
CA GLY A 667 20.51 7.55 8.57
C GLY A 667 19.45 6.46 8.82
N GLY A 668 18.57 6.71 9.80
CA GLY A 668 17.48 5.78 10.16
C GLY A 668 17.98 4.41 10.63
N ARG A 669 17.57 3.34 9.92
CA ARG A 669 18.01 1.95 10.13
C ARG A 669 19.48 1.72 9.76
N PHE A 670 20.05 2.57 8.90
CA PHE A 670 21.42 2.45 8.41
C PHE A 670 22.37 3.15 9.38
N ARG A 671 22.99 2.34 10.23
CA ARG A 671 23.85 2.73 11.36
C ARG A 671 25.32 2.46 11.10
N GLU A 672 25.61 1.71 10.06
CA GLU A 672 26.93 1.33 9.59
C GLU A 672 27.35 2.14 8.36
N LEU A 673 28.62 2.05 8.02
CA LEU A 673 29.16 2.55 6.76
C LEU A 673 28.55 1.74 5.60
N TYR A 674 27.98 2.41 4.60
CA TYR A 674 27.58 1.83 3.31
C TYR A 674 28.48 2.36 2.20
N TYR A 675 28.80 1.52 1.22
CA TYR A 675 29.90 1.80 0.30
C TYR A 675 29.59 2.95 -0.67
N TRP A 676 28.66 2.76 -1.62
CA TRP A 676 28.45 3.77 -2.67
C TRP A 676 27.83 5.07 -2.14
N ASP A 677 26.92 4.99 -1.15
CA ASP A 677 26.37 6.11 -0.39
C ASP A 677 27.44 7.10 0.06
N SER A 678 28.57 6.56 0.54
CA SER A 678 29.65 7.35 1.12
C SER A 678 30.35 8.25 0.12
N TYR A 679 30.24 8.01 -1.20
CA TYR A 679 30.82 8.90 -2.20
C TYR A 679 30.19 10.29 -2.17
N TRP A 680 28.86 10.36 -2.16
CA TRP A 680 28.14 11.64 -2.09
C TRP A 680 28.28 12.29 -0.71
N VAL A 681 28.35 11.49 0.36
CA VAL A 681 28.65 11.96 1.71
C VAL A 681 30.03 12.61 1.77
N ILE A 682 31.09 11.93 1.30
CA ILE A 682 32.47 12.42 1.29
C ILE A 682 32.60 13.72 0.48
N ASN A 683 31.93 13.84 -0.67
CA ASN A 683 31.91 15.10 -1.41
C ASN A 683 31.20 16.23 -0.64
N GLY A 684 30.07 15.94 0.03
CA GLY A 684 29.39 16.89 0.91
C GLY A 684 30.23 17.32 2.13
N LEU A 685 31.07 16.43 2.65
CA LEU A 685 32.04 16.71 3.72
C LEU A 685 33.20 17.59 3.24
N LEU A 686 33.76 17.30 2.05
CA LEU A 686 34.84 18.09 1.46
C LEU A 686 34.39 19.52 1.11
N LEU A 687 33.15 19.69 0.63
CA LEU A 687 32.52 21.01 0.48
C LEU A 687 32.27 21.70 1.82
N SER A 688 31.94 20.93 2.86
CA SER A 688 31.85 21.39 4.26
C SER A 688 33.22 21.64 4.90
N GLU A 689 34.33 21.54 4.14
CA GLU A 689 35.73 21.67 4.56
C GLU A 689 36.21 20.64 5.61
N MET A 690 35.41 19.60 5.87
CA MET A 690 35.66 18.51 6.82
C MET A 690 36.60 17.45 6.24
N ARG A 691 37.85 17.86 6.01
CA ARG A 691 38.88 17.08 5.31
C ARG A 691 39.43 15.91 6.12
N GLU A 692 39.56 16.05 7.44
CA GLU A 692 40.07 14.98 8.31
C GLU A 692 39.04 13.86 8.45
N THR A 693 37.77 14.23 8.61
CA THR A 693 36.64 13.30 8.61
C THR A 693 36.52 12.57 7.26
N ALA A 694 36.63 13.28 6.14
CA ALA A 694 36.64 12.68 4.82
C ALA A 694 37.82 11.71 4.62
N GLN A 695 39.03 12.09 5.03
CA GLN A 695 40.22 11.23 4.96
C GLN A 695 40.03 9.95 5.78
N GLY A 696 39.54 10.06 7.02
CA GLY A 696 39.29 8.90 7.88
C GLY A 696 38.25 7.93 7.31
N MET A 697 37.17 8.44 6.71
CA MET A 697 36.18 7.59 6.02
C MET A 697 36.78 6.86 4.82
N ILE A 698 37.66 7.50 4.05
CA ILE A 698 38.36 6.85 2.93
C ILE A 698 39.35 5.79 3.45
N GLN A 699 40.09 6.09 4.53
CA GLN A 699 41.02 5.14 5.14
C GLN A 699 40.30 3.88 5.62
N ASN A 700 39.13 4.01 6.28
CA ASN A 700 38.29 2.87 6.66
C ASN A 700 37.94 1.96 5.46
N PHE A 701 37.70 2.53 4.26
CA PHE A 701 37.45 1.74 3.06
C PHE A 701 38.72 1.09 2.49
N LEU A 702 39.86 1.78 2.52
CA LEU A 702 41.15 1.21 2.15
C LEU A 702 41.50 0.01 3.06
N ASP A 703 41.27 0.13 4.37
CA ASP A 703 41.45 -0.96 5.35
C ASP A 703 40.52 -2.17 5.05
N LEU A 704 39.30 -1.93 4.58
CA LEU A 704 38.37 -2.98 4.17
C LEU A 704 38.84 -3.70 2.90
N VAL A 705 39.34 -2.98 1.89
CA VAL A 705 39.97 -3.59 0.71
C VAL A 705 41.25 -4.34 1.09
N ASP A 706 42.02 -3.85 2.06
CA ASP A 706 43.20 -4.55 2.56
C ASP A 706 42.85 -5.90 3.21
N ARG A 707 41.73 -5.94 3.95
CA ARG A 707 41.22 -7.13 4.67
C ARG A 707 40.46 -8.13 3.79
N TYR A 708 39.62 -7.67 2.86
CA TYR A 708 38.70 -8.52 2.09
C TYR A 708 39.01 -8.58 0.59
N GLY A 709 39.91 -7.75 0.07
CA GLY A 709 40.24 -7.61 -1.36
C GLY A 709 39.31 -6.67 -2.13
N PHE A 710 38.20 -6.24 -1.53
CA PHE A 710 37.18 -5.34 -2.05
C PHE A 710 36.45 -4.67 -0.88
N VAL A 711 35.67 -3.60 -1.13
CA VAL A 711 34.80 -3.02 -0.09
C VAL A 711 33.49 -3.82 0.02
N PRO A 712 33.14 -4.39 1.19
CA PRO A 712 31.82 -5.00 1.40
C PRO A 712 30.68 -3.99 1.30
N ASN A 713 29.48 -4.44 0.92
CA ASN A 713 28.26 -3.63 0.76
C ASN A 713 28.04 -2.60 1.90
N GLY A 714 28.24 -3.04 3.13
CA GLY A 714 28.36 -2.19 4.30
C GLY A 714 29.16 -2.85 5.43
N GLY A 715 29.39 -2.11 6.52
CA GLY A 715 30.25 -2.51 7.63
C GLY A 715 29.72 -3.62 8.56
N ARG A 716 29.11 -4.70 8.03
CA ARG A 716 28.59 -5.83 8.82
C ARG A 716 29.08 -7.18 8.28
N VAL A 717 29.29 -8.17 9.15
CA VAL A 717 29.79 -9.50 8.78
C VAL A 717 28.92 -10.19 7.73
N TYR A 718 27.59 -10.02 7.78
CA TYR A 718 26.68 -10.59 6.78
C TYR A 718 26.76 -9.94 5.39
N TYR A 719 27.62 -8.93 5.21
CA TYR A 719 28.00 -8.36 3.91
C TYR A 719 29.35 -8.86 3.37
N GLU A 720 30.16 -9.64 4.11
CA GLU A 720 31.55 -10.03 3.77
C GLU A 720 31.75 -10.75 2.43
N ARG A 721 30.67 -11.17 1.75
CA ARG A 721 30.70 -11.90 0.47
C ARG A 721 29.96 -11.19 -0.68
N ARG A 722 29.56 -9.92 -0.51
CA ARG A 722 29.04 -9.05 -1.59
C ARG A 722 29.50 -7.61 -1.45
N SER A 723 29.79 -6.96 -2.57
CA SER A 723 30.23 -5.56 -2.62
C SER A 723 29.05 -4.60 -2.81
N GLN A 724 29.34 -3.41 -3.35
CA GLN A 724 28.42 -2.43 -3.91
C GLN A 724 29.12 -1.78 -5.14
N PRO A 725 28.49 -0.87 -5.90
CA PRO A 725 29.16 -0.20 -7.02
C PRO A 725 30.51 0.43 -6.61
N PRO A 726 31.64 0.15 -7.30
CA PRO A 726 32.97 0.49 -6.82
C PRO A 726 33.33 1.97 -6.95
N PHE A 727 33.01 2.77 -5.92
CA PHE A 727 33.24 4.22 -5.89
C PHE A 727 34.54 4.66 -5.18
N LEU A 728 35.31 3.78 -4.53
CA LEU A 728 36.45 4.17 -3.67
C LEU A 728 37.53 4.98 -4.41
N THR A 729 37.85 4.59 -5.65
CA THR A 729 38.77 5.35 -6.53
C THR A 729 38.32 6.80 -6.72
N LEU A 730 37.02 7.05 -6.75
CA LEU A 730 36.43 8.39 -6.94
C LEU A 730 36.31 9.17 -5.63
N MET A 731 36.24 8.49 -4.49
CA MET A 731 36.40 9.13 -3.17
C MET A 731 37.83 9.65 -3.01
N VAL A 732 38.82 8.85 -3.43
CA VAL A 732 40.24 9.27 -3.47
C VAL A 732 40.46 10.38 -4.50
N GLU A 733 39.80 10.34 -5.67
CA GLU A 733 39.78 11.47 -6.64
C GLU A 733 39.33 12.76 -5.94
N SER A 734 38.15 12.72 -5.30
CA SER A 734 37.54 13.89 -4.65
C SER A 734 38.42 14.46 -3.54
N TYR A 735 38.96 13.60 -2.66
CA TYR A 735 39.88 14.02 -1.60
C TYR A 735 41.17 14.62 -2.18
N TYR A 736 41.84 13.93 -3.11
CA TYR A 736 43.05 14.45 -3.74
C TYR A 736 42.80 15.76 -4.48
N GLN A 737 41.64 15.95 -5.11
CA GLN A 737 41.32 17.23 -5.74
C GLN A 737 41.16 18.36 -4.72
N ALA A 738 40.61 18.09 -3.53
CA ALA A 738 40.44 19.09 -2.46
C ALA A 738 41.74 19.41 -1.69
N THR A 739 42.66 18.44 -1.53
CA THR A 739 43.85 18.58 -0.66
C THR A 739 45.18 18.67 -1.42
N LYS A 740 45.26 18.09 -2.62
CA LYS A 740 46.52 17.80 -3.36
C LYS A 740 47.52 16.92 -2.59
N ASP A 741 47.04 16.16 -1.60
CA ASP A 741 47.82 15.25 -0.76
C ASP A 741 48.37 14.07 -1.56
N LYS A 742 49.62 14.20 -2.02
CA LYS A 742 50.32 13.16 -2.79
C LYS A 742 50.76 11.97 -1.95
N ASP A 743 50.86 12.10 -0.63
CA ASP A 743 51.40 11.05 0.21
C ASP A 743 50.30 10.08 0.63
N PHE A 744 49.10 10.59 0.95
CA PHE A 744 47.88 9.77 1.02
C PHE A 744 47.56 9.10 -0.32
N LEU A 745 47.68 9.84 -1.45
CA LEU A 745 47.46 9.24 -2.78
C LEU A 745 48.42 8.06 -3.05
N ARG A 746 49.70 8.19 -2.67
CA ARG A 746 50.69 7.12 -2.84
C ARG A 746 50.41 5.89 -1.98
N ALA A 747 49.82 6.07 -0.79
CA ALA A 747 49.37 4.97 0.06
C ALA A 747 48.10 4.29 -0.50
N ALA A 748 47.15 5.07 -1.03
CA ALA A 748 45.88 4.54 -1.52
C ALA A 748 45.98 3.75 -2.83
N VAL A 749 46.78 4.20 -3.80
CA VAL A 749 46.81 3.65 -5.18
C VAL A 749 47.02 2.12 -5.26
N PRO A 750 47.98 1.49 -4.53
CA PRO A 750 48.14 0.03 -4.55
C PRO A 750 46.96 -0.76 -3.98
N ILE A 751 46.15 -0.13 -3.13
CA ILE A 751 44.93 -0.72 -2.55
C ILE A 751 43.77 -0.57 -3.55
N LEU A 752 43.65 0.58 -4.22
CA LEU A 752 42.69 0.80 -5.31
C LEU A 752 42.89 -0.17 -6.48
N GLU A 753 44.14 -0.48 -6.83
CA GLU A 753 44.44 -1.52 -7.84
C GLU A 753 43.95 -2.91 -7.39
N ARG A 754 44.01 -3.22 -6.09
CA ARG A 754 43.56 -4.51 -5.56
C ARG A 754 42.04 -4.69 -5.70
N GLU A 755 41.26 -3.66 -5.38
CA GLU A 755 39.81 -3.68 -5.57
C GLU A 755 39.45 -3.77 -7.07
N TYR A 756 40.10 -2.98 -7.93
CA TYR A 756 39.93 -3.13 -9.38
C TYR A 756 40.26 -4.57 -9.84
N GLY A 757 41.32 -5.15 -9.27
CA GLY A 757 41.72 -6.55 -9.47
C GLY A 757 40.61 -7.54 -9.10
N TYR A 758 39.90 -7.34 -7.98
CA TYR A 758 38.74 -8.15 -7.59
C TYR A 758 37.63 -8.07 -8.65
N TRP A 759 37.24 -6.88 -9.10
CA TRP A 759 36.19 -6.75 -10.12
C TRP A 759 36.59 -7.45 -11.42
N MET A 760 37.86 -7.35 -11.84
CA MET A 760 38.35 -8.00 -13.05
C MET A 760 38.54 -9.52 -12.93
N GLN A 761 38.74 -10.06 -11.73
CA GLN A 761 38.92 -11.50 -11.49
C GLN A 761 37.60 -12.22 -11.14
N ASN A 762 36.69 -11.55 -10.42
CA ASN A 762 35.53 -12.16 -9.79
C ASN A 762 34.17 -11.69 -10.36
N ARG A 763 34.16 -10.72 -11.29
CA ARG A 763 32.93 -10.13 -11.87
C ARG A 763 33.02 -9.87 -13.39
N SER A 764 34.03 -10.39 -14.08
CA SER A 764 34.23 -10.18 -15.52
C SER A 764 33.58 -11.28 -16.37
N VAL A 765 33.09 -10.89 -17.56
CA VAL A 765 32.49 -11.78 -18.55
C VAL A 765 32.96 -11.39 -19.95
N SER A 766 33.28 -12.38 -20.77
CA SER A 766 33.68 -12.21 -22.17
C SER A 766 32.46 -12.29 -23.11
N VAL A 767 32.30 -11.30 -23.99
CA VAL A 767 31.22 -11.21 -24.97
C VAL A 767 31.81 -11.06 -26.36
N GLU A 768 31.40 -11.90 -27.31
CA GLU A 768 31.79 -11.74 -28.71
C GLU A 768 30.83 -10.80 -29.45
N ARG A 769 31.37 -9.76 -30.09
CA ARG A 769 30.66 -8.91 -31.06
C ARG A 769 31.53 -8.71 -32.30
N ASN A 770 30.93 -8.94 -33.47
CA ASN A 770 31.56 -8.72 -34.77
C ASN A 770 32.94 -9.42 -34.93
N GLY A 771 33.11 -10.61 -34.35
CA GLY A 771 34.38 -11.36 -34.36
C GLY A 771 35.46 -10.83 -33.41
N THR A 772 35.13 -9.87 -32.54
CA THR A 772 35.99 -9.36 -31.47
C THR A 772 35.44 -9.78 -30.11
N VAL A 773 36.30 -10.29 -29.22
CA VAL A 773 35.94 -10.60 -27.83
C VAL A 773 36.17 -9.36 -26.97
N HIS A 774 35.13 -8.91 -26.30
CA HIS A 774 35.14 -7.77 -25.38
C HIS A 774 34.95 -8.28 -23.95
N VAL A 775 35.65 -7.67 -22.98
CA VAL A 775 35.46 -7.98 -21.55
C VAL A 775 34.66 -6.86 -20.91
N LEU A 776 33.56 -7.23 -20.25
CA LEU A 776 32.72 -6.34 -19.44
C LEU A 776 32.46 -7.00 -18.08
N ASN A 777 31.76 -6.31 -17.20
CA ASN A 777 31.48 -6.79 -15.84
C ASN A 777 29.97 -6.81 -15.54
N HIS A 778 29.59 -7.70 -14.60
CA HIS A 778 28.22 -7.84 -14.06
C HIS A 778 28.22 -7.87 -12.52
N TYR A 779 27.04 -7.79 -11.91
CA TYR A 779 26.86 -8.08 -10.48
C TYR A 779 26.52 -9.56 -10.30
N SER A 780 27.22 -10.27 -9.41
CA SER A 780 27.12 -11.75 -9.34
C SER A 780 27.64 -12.27 -8.00
N VAL A 781 26.73 -12.62 -7.10
CA VAL A 781 27.06 -13.06 -5.74
C VAL A 781 26.78 -14.55 -5.57
N GLN A 782 27.85 -15.34 -5.47
CA GLN A 782 27.79 -16.79 -5.37
C GLN A 782 27.45 -17.25 -3.92
N VAL A 783 26.28 -16.89 -3.41
CA VAL A 783 25.82 -17.16 -2.01
C VAL A 783 24.36 -17.62 -1.98
N GLY A 784 24.16 -18.94 -1.99
CA GLY A 784 22.86 -19.63 -2.05
C GLY A 784 22.21 -19.88 -0.69
N ARG A 785 22.08 -18.85 0.15
CA ARG A 785 21.27 -18.87 1.39
C ARG A 785 20.57 -17.54 1.57
N PRO A 786 19.42 -17.43 2.28
CA PRO A 786 18.74 -16.16 2.51
C PRO A 786 19.67 -15.04 3.02
N ARG A 787 19.42 -13.79 2.60
CA ARG A 787 20.02 -12.57 3.17
C ARG A 787 19.68 -12.51 4.67
N PRO A 788 20.64 -12.51 5.61
CA PRO A 788 20.32 -12.50 7.03
C PRO A 788 19.52 -11.27 7.49
N GLU A 789 19.69 -10.14 6.79
CA GLU A 789 19.01 -8.87 7.04
C GLU A 789 17.59 -8.75 6.43
N SER A 790 17.19 -9.70 5.58
CA SER A 790 15.86 -9.82 4.93
C SER A 790 15.42 -11.29 4.93
N TYR A 791 15.74 -12.04 5.98
CA TYR A 791 15.77 -13.51 6.00
C TYR A 791 14.41 -14.15 5.74
N THR A 792 13.33 -13.55 6.25
CA THR A 792 11.99 -14.09 6.11
C THR A 792 11.35 -13.71 4.77
N ASP A 793 11.64 -12.52 4.24
CA ASP A 793 11.23 -12.11 2.89
C ASP A 793 11.93 -12.98 1.81
N ASP A 794 13.24 -13.23 1.94
CA ASP A 794 14.00 -14.14 1.06
C ASP A 794 13.43 -15.58 1.09
N LEU A 795 12.91 -16.04 2.24
CA LEU A 795 12.29 -17.36 2.37
C LEU A 795 10.87 -17.43 1.79
N GLU A 796 10.01 -16.46 2.13
CA GLU A 796 8.63 -16.37 1.60
C GLU A 796 8.64 -16.21 0.06
N LEU A 797 9.61 -15.47 -0.48
CA LEU A 797 9.82 -15.35 -1.92
C LEU A 797 10.35 -16.67 -2.55
N ALA A 798 11.12 -17.48 -1.84
CA ALA A 798 11.59 -18.79 -2.29
C ALA A 798 10.57 -19.94 -2.14
N GLU A 799 9.40 -19.71 -1.54
CA GLU A 799 8.36 -20.75 -1.41
C GLU A 799 7.90 -21.30 -2.77
N GLY A 800 7.74 -22.63 -2.82
CA GLY A 800 7.30 -23.39 -3.99
C GLY A 800 8.39 -23.76 -5.00
N LEU A 801 9.63 -23.28 -4.82
CA LEU A 801 10.77 -23.62 -5.67
C LEU A 801 11.50 -24.90 -5.21
N THR A 802 12.28 -25.51 -6.10
CA THR A 802 13.21 -26.60 -5.76
C THR A 802 14.47 -26.04 -5.08
N GLU A 803 15.15 -26.85 -4.26
CA GLU A 803 16.33 -26.45 -3.46
C GLU A 803 17.37 -25.66 -4.26
N GLY A 804 17.87 -26.21 -5.39
CA GLY A 804 18.84 -25.49 -6.25
C GLY A 804 18.28 -24.23 -6.94
N ALA A 805 16.96 -24.12 -7.12
CA ALA A 805 16.31 -22.90 -7.61
C ALA A 805 16.15 -21.85 -6.49
N GLN A 806 15.97 -22.28 -5.23
CA GLN A 806 16.04 -21.41 -4.07
C GLN A 806 17.46 -20.85 -3.87
N GLU A 807 18.49 -21.71 -3.92
CA GLU A 807 19.89 -21.27 -3.87
C GLU A 807 20.21 -20.26 -4.98
N SER A 808 19.76 -20.51 -6.21
CA SER A 808 19.93 -19.60 -7.35
C SER A 808 19.22 -18.26 -7.11
N LEU A 809 17.95 -18.27 -6.65
CA LEU A 809 17.21 -17.05 -6.36
C LEU A 809 17.89 -16.22 -5.25
N TRP A 810 18.39 -16.87 -4.19
CA TRP A 810 19.11 -16.18 -3.11
C TRP A 810 20.45 -15.59 -3.57
N ALA A 811 21.13 -16.21 -4.55
CA ALA A 811 22.31 -15.63 -5.19
C ALA A 811 21.96 -14.36 -5.98
N GLU A 812 20.91 -14.41 -6.82
CA GLU A 812 20.47 -13.27 -7.63
C GLU A 812 19.91 -12.10 -6.79
N LEU A 813 19.22 -12.38 -5.68
CA LEU A 813 18.79 -11.34 -4.73
C LEU A 813 19.98 -10.59 -4.12
N LYS A 814 21.11 -11.28 -3.88
CA LYS A 814 22.35 -10.65 -3.40
C LYS A 814 23.12 -9.94 -4.50
N ALA A 815 23.06 -10.42 -5.74
CA ALA A 815 23.53 -9.65 -6.89
C ALA A 815 22.72 -8.35 -7.06
N GLY A 816 21.42 -8.37 -6.74
CA GLY A 816 20.56 -7.18 -6.68
C GLY A 816 21.04 -6.19 -5.62
N ALA A 817 21.30 -6.64 -4.39
CA ALA A 817 21.89 -5.81 -3.33
C ALA A 817 23.31 -5.31 -3.68
N GLU A 818 24.12 -6.11 -4.37
CA GLU A 818 25.45 -5.72 -4.86
C GLU A 818 25.40 -4.66 -5.97
N SER A 819 24.33 -4.63 -6.76
CA SER A 819 24.08 -3.56 -7.73
C SER A 819 23.73 -2.21 -7.07
N GLY A 820 23.34 -2.23 -5.79
CA GLY A 820 22.71 -1.10 -5.10
C GLY A 820 21.25 -0.86 -5.48
N TRP A 821 20.68 -1.62 -6.43
CA TRP A 821 19.30 -1.48 -6.91
C TRP A 821 18.42 -2.66 -6.43
N ASP A 822 18.26 -2.81 -5.12
CA ASP A 822 17.44 -3.82 -4.43
C ASP A 822 16.03 -3.29 -4.10
N PHE A 823 14.99 -3.51 -4.90
CA PHE A 823 14.95 -4.19 -6.20
C PHE A 823 14.37 -3.29 -7.29
N SER A 824 14.55 -3.71 -8.53
CA SER A 824 14.12 -3.02 -9.75
C SER A 824 13.70 -4.03 -10.81
N SER A 825 12.69 -3.68 -11.61
CA SER A 825 12.32 -4.38 -12.84
C SER A 825 13.43 -4.43 -13.89
N ARG A 826 14.48 -3.62 -13.73
CA ARG A 826 15.77 -3.74 -14.42
C ARG A 826 16.39 -5.14 -14.36
N TRP A 827 16.07 -5.92 -13.33
CA TRP A 827 16.61 -7.26 -13.12
C TRP A 827 15.63 -8.41 -13.39
N PHE A 828 14.34 -8.14 -13.64
CA PHE A 828 13.26 -9.15 -13.63
C PHE A 828 13.13 -9.91 -14.96
N VAL A 829 14.18 -10.63 -15.34
CA VAL A 829 14.32 -11.36 -16.60
C VAL A 829 13.53 -12.69 -16.53
N ASP A 830 12.46 -12.82 -17.32
CA ASP A 830 11.63 -14.03 -17.42
C ASP A 830 12.38 -15.23 -18.06
N ALA A 831 11.70 -16.37 -18.25
CA ALA A 831 12.32 -17.55 -18.85
C ALA A 831 12.71 -17.35 -20.34
N GLU A 832 11.98 -16.48 -21.03
CA GLU A 832 12.16 -16.08 -22.43
C GLU A 832 13.23 -14.97 -22.61
N GLY A 833 13.69 -14.35 -21.54
CA GLY A 833 14.71 -13.31 -21.53
C GLY A 833 14.19 -11.86 -21.64
N GLN A 834 12.94 -11.61 -21.27
CA GLN A 834 12.31 -10.29 -21.27
C GLN A 834 12.11 -9.76 -19.84
N ASN A 835 12.22 -8.45 -19.64
CA ASN A 835 11.95 -7.84 -18.32
C ASN A 835 10.46 -7.54 -18.08
N ASN A 836 9.61 -8.56 -18.21
CA ASN A 836 8.19 -8.49 -17.81
C ASN A 836 7.89 -9.18 -16.47
N GLY A 837 8.89 -9.84 -15.88
CA GLY A 837 8.74 -10.73 -14.74
C GLY A 837 8.54 -10.06 -13.39
N SER A 838 8.66 -10.88 -12.34
CA SER A 838 8.48 -10.51 -10.93
C SER A 838 9.81 -10.52 -10.16
N LEU A 839 9.76 -10.23 -8.86
CA LEU A 839 10.93 -10.39 -7.98
C LEU A 839 11.41 -11.85 -7.87
N LYS A 840 10.57 -12.87 -8.14
CA LYS A 840 11.02 -14.26 -8.27
C LYS A 840 11.86 -14.51 -9.55
N ASP A 841 11.80 -13.57 -10.50
CA ASP A 841 12.48 -13.61 -11.79
C ASP A 841 13.69 -12.66 -11.82
N THR A 842 14.15 -12.19 -10.65
CA THR A 842 15.36 -11.35 -10.55
C THR A 842 16.59 -12.16 -10.96
N ARG A 843 17.34 -11.66 -11.96
CA ARG A 843 18.59 -12.28 -12.47
C ARG A 843 19.66 -11.23 -12.86
N PRO A 844 20.14 -10.37 -11.94
CA PRO A 844 21.21 -9.41 -12.26
C PRO A 844 22.47 -10.04 -12.87
N SER A 845 22.79 -11.31 -12.56
CA SER A 845 23.95 -11.99 -13.13
C SER A 845 23.87 -12.22 -14.64
N LEU A 846 22.67 -12.18 -15.24
CA LEU A 846 22.46 -12.30 -16.69
C LEU A 846 22.51 -10.96 -17.42
N VAL A 847 22.69 -9.85 -16.70
CA VAL A 847 22.67 -8.49 -17.25
C VAL A 847 24.06 -7.87 -17.12
N LEU A 848 24.58 -7.31 -18.22
CA LEU A 848 25.77 -6.45 -18.23
C LEU A 848 25.31 -4.99 -18.00
N PRO A 849 25.55 -4.39 -16.82
CA PRO A 849 24.98 -3.09 -16.47
C PRO A 849 25.80 -1.94 -17.05
N THR A 850 25.09 -0.95 -17.57
CA THR A 850 25.66 0.27 -18.19
C THR A 850 26.45 1.10 -17.18
N ASP A 851 25.91 1.24 -15.97
CA ASP A 851 26.50 1.97 -14.85
C ASP A 851 27.73 1.30 -14.26
N LEU A 852 27.72 -0.03 -14.03
CA LEU A 852 28.91 -0.75 -13.56
C LEU A 852 30.10 -0.58 -14.51
N ASN A 853 29.87 -0.73 -15.80
CA ASN A 853 30.93 -0.66 -16.80
C ASN A 853 31.38 0.78 -17.06
N ALA A 854 30.48 1.77 -16.96
CA ALA A 854 30.85 3.18 -16.93
C ALA A 854 31.72 3.53 -15.70
N LEU A 855 31.34 3.03 -14.51
CA LEU A 855 32.07 3.29 -13.27
C LEU A 855 33.49 2.70 -13.31
N LEU A 856 33.64 1.44 -13.73
CA LEU A 856 34.97 0.83 -13.91
C LEU A 856 35.83 1.60 -14.94
N CYS A 857 35.22 2.11 -16.00
CA CYS A 857 35.88 2.96 -17.02
C CYS A 857 36.36 4.31 -16.45
N ARG A 858 35.64 4.88 -15.48
CA ARG A 858 36.12 6.05 -14.72
C ARG A 858 37.24 5.67 -13.75
N ASN A 859 37.16 4.50 -13.11
CA ASN A 859 38.21 4.04 -12.19
C ASN A 859 39.53 3.74 -12.92
N GLU A 860 39.49 3.13 -14.11
CA GLU A 860 40.67 2.91 -14.97
C GLU A 860 41.36 4.24 -15.33
N ARG A 861 40.59 5.22 -15.82
CA ARG A 861 41.05 6.60 -16.10
C ARG A 861 41.67 7.27 -14.86
N MET A 862 41.06 7.11 -13.69
CA MET A 862 41.57 7.71 -12.45
C MET A 862 42.84 7.03 -11.96
N LEU A 863 42.93 5.70 -12.01
CA LEU A 863 44.16 4.97 -11.72
C LEU A 863 45.29 5.41 -12.67
N ALA A 864 45.03 5.50 -13.98
CA ALA A 864 45.99 6.02 -14.95
C ALA A 864 46.49 7.43 -14.58
N SER A 865 45.58 8.32 -14.20
CA SER A 865 45.91 9.68 -13.74
C SER A 865 46.74 9.66 -12.46
N PHE A 866 46.40 8.82 -11.48
CA PHE A 866 47.10 8.74 -10.19
C PHE A 866 48.53 8.21 -10.35
N TYR A 867 48.75 7.15 -11.14
CA TYR A 867 50.10 6.67 -11.46
C TYR A 867 50.93 7.77 -12.15
N GLY A 868 50.34 8.52 -13.10
CA GLY A 868 50.99 9.67 -13.73
C GLY A 868 51.33 10.82 -12.76
N ILE A 869 50.45 11.11 -11.80
CA ILE A 869 50.66 12.12 -10.74
C ILE A 869 51.80 11.72 -9.78
N LEU A 870 51.98 10.42 -9.57
CA LEU A 870 53.04 9.82 -8.73
C LEU A 870 54.36 9.59 -9.49
N GLY A 871 54.36 9.67 -10.81
CA GLY A 871 55.55 9.53 -11.66
C GLY A 871 55.79 8.13 -12.23
N ASP A 872 54.82 7.22 -12.12
CA ASP A 872 54.88 5.88 -12.71
C ASP A 872 54.21 5.87 -14.09
N SER A 873 55.02 6.02 -15.14
CA SER A 873 54.54 5.97 -16.52
C SER A 873 53.99 4.59 -16.92
N ALA A 874 54.49 3.49 -16.33
CA ALA A 874 54.09 2.14 -16.71
C ALA A 874 52.73 1.77 -16.10
N GLY A 875 52.50 2.13 -14.83
CA GLY A 875 51.18 2.10 -14.21
C GLY A 875 50.17 2.96 -14.96
N ALA A 876 50.57 4.17 -15.38
CA ALA A 876 49.73 5.08 -16.14
C ALA A 876 49.32 4.54 -17.53
N GLU A 877 50.29 4.07 -18.31
CA GLU A 877 50.05 3.52 -19.66
C GLU A 877 49.17 2.26 -19.61
N ARG A 878 49.43 1.35 -18.66
CA ARG A 878 48.63 0.14 -18.43
C ARG A 878 47.15 0.45 -18.18
N PHE A 879 46.86 1.41 -17.31
CA PHE A 879 45.47 1.76 -16.98
C PHE A 879 44.80 2.65 -18.05
N ALA A 880 45.56 3.48 -18.77
CA ALA A 880 45.06 4.18 -19.95
C ALA A 880 44.66 3.19 -21.07
N GLN A 881 45.43 2.12 -21.27
CA GLN A 881 45.06 1.07 -22.21
C GLN A 881 43.79 0.31 -21.76
N ALA A 882 43.65 0.00 -20.47
CA ALA A 882 42.43 -0.61 -19.93
C ALA A 882 41.18 0.27 -20.17
N GLU A 883 41.26 1.58 -19.91
CA GLU A 883 40.19 2.53 -20.23
C GLU A 883 39.81 2.47 -21.72
N GLN A 884 40.79 2.46 -22.63
CA GLN A 884 40.55 2.39 -24.08
C GLN A 884 39.92 1.06 -24.51
N ASP A 885 40.29 -0.07 -23.90
CA ASP A 885 39.62 -1.35 -24.13
C ASP A 885 38.19 -1.38 -23.60
N ARG A 886 37.92 -0.73 -22.46
CA ARG A 886 36.57 -0.65 -21.91
C ARG A 886 35.66 0.29 -22.69
N ILE A 887 36.16 1.43 -23.16
CA ILE A 887 35.42 2.30 -24.10
C ILE A 887 35.01 1.49 -25.34
N ARG A 888 35.94 0.74 -25.95
CA ARG A 888 35.64 -0.16 -27.09
C ARG A 888 34.58 -1.22 -26.73
N ALA A 889 34.64 -1.81 -25.55
CA ALA A 889 33.68 -2.82 -25.09
C ALA A 889 32.27 -2.24 -24.83
N VAL A 890 32.18 -1.10 -24.16
CA VAL A 890 30.92 -0.38 -23.88
C VAL A 890 30.26 0.08 -25.18
N GLU A 891 31.02 0.54 -26.16
CA GLU A 891 30.51 0.93 -27.49
C GLU A 891 30.10 -0.27 -28.34
N ALA A 892 30.84 -1.39 -28.32
CA ALA A 892 30.52 -2.57 -29.11
C ALA A 892 29.26 -3.30 -28.59
N VAL A 893 29.11 -3.42 -27.26
CA VAL A 893 28.05 -4.22 -26.64
C VAL A 893 26.86 -3.37 -26.22
N LEU A 894 27.07 -2.27 -25.48
CA LEU A 894 26.00 -1.54 -24.78
C LEU A 894 25.41 -0.37 -25.58
N TRP A 895 26.20 0.32 -26.42
CA TRP A 895 25.70 1.45 -27.23
C TRP A 895 24.71 1.00 -28.31
N ASP A 896 23.49 1.54 -28.27
CA ASP A 896 22.50 1.36 -29.31
C ASP A 896 22.54 2.47 -30.36
N GLN A 897 23.03 2.13 -31.55
CA GLN A 897 23.25 3.09 -32.63
C GLN A 897 21.95 3.61 -33.27
N GLU A 898 20.82 2.91 -33.15
CA GLU A 898 19.51 3.39 -33.62
C GLU A 898 18.95 4.41 -32.63
N ARG A 899 18.82 4.03 -31.35
CA ARG A 899 18.23 4.86 -30.29
C ARG A 899 19.14 5.99 -29.82
N GLY A 900 20.46 5.87 -30.00
CA GLY A 900 21.44 6.88 -29.59
C GLY A 900 21.71 6.90 -28.09
N ILE A 901 21.72 5.74 -27.44
CA ILE A 901 21.86 5.60 -25.97
C ILE A 901 22.55 4.27 -25.62
N TRP A 902 23.23 4.19 -24.48
CA TRP A 902 23.73 2.92 -23.94
C TRP A 902 22.62 2.18 -23.17
N LEU A 903 22.44 0.90 -23.48
CA LEU A 903 21.44 0.04 -22.88
C LEU A 903 22.11 -1.18 -22.24
N ASP A 904 21.55 -1.63 -21.11
CA ASP A 904 22.00 -2.85 -20.45
C ASP A 904 21.85 -4.05 -21.40
N HIS A 905 22.81 -4.98 -21.38
CA HIS A 905 22.81 -6.11 -22.31
C HIS A 905 22.46 -7.41 -21.59
N ASN A 906 21.38 -8.08 -22.04
CA ASN A 906 20.97 -9.38 -21.54
C ASN A 906 21.75 -10.49 -22.27
N MET A 907 22.54 -11.24 -21.50
CA MET A 907 23.40 -12.31 -22.00
C MET A 907 22.63 -13.58 -22.39
N LEU A 908 21.41 -13.79 -21.88
CA LEU A 908 20.55 -14.93 -22.24
C LEU A 908 20.02 -14.80 -23.68
N THR A 909 19.63 -13.60 -24.07
CA THR A 909 19.09 -13.28 -25.41
C THR A 909 20.13 -12.70 -26.37
N ASN A 910 21.33 -12.37 -25.87
CA ASN A 910 22.36 -11.62 -26.57
C ASN A 910 21.79 -10.33 -27.21
N SER A 911 20.95 -9.60 -26.46
CA SER A 911 20.24 -8.40 -26.92
C SER A 911 20.28 -7.26 -25.89
N ARG A 912 20.04 -6.03 -26.35
CA ARG A 912 19.97 -4.84 -25.47
C ARG A 912 18.57 -4.67 -24.91
N HIS A 913 18.48 -4.29 -23.64
CA HIS A 913 17.22 -4.06 -22.97
C HIS A 913 16.66 -2.65 -23.28
N PRO A 914 15.46 -2.52 -23.90
CA PRO A 914 15.04 -1.26 -24.53
C PRO A 914 14.36 -0.24 -23.61
N ALA A 915 14.17 -0.55 -22.31
CA ALA A 915 13.52 0.37 -21.36
C ALA A 915 14.50 1.41 -20.77
N PHE A 916 13.96 2.57 -20.44
CA PHE A 916 14.69 3.69 -19.86
C PHE A 916 15.01 3.48 -18.36
N TYR A 917 16.28 3.71 -18.01
CA TYR A 917 16.79 3.93 -16.66
C TYR A 917 17.80 5.10 -16.70
N PRO A 918 17.90 5.99 -15.68
CA PRO A 918 18.89 7.06 -15.67
C PRO A 918 20.35 6.56 -15.79
N SER A 919 20.64 5.33 -15.36
CA SER A 919 21.93 4.65 -15.53
C SER A 919 22.32 4.41 -16.99
N ASN A 920 21.38 4.50 -17.95
CA ASN A 920 21.70 4.51 -19.38
C ASN A 920 22.58 5.72 -19.78
N LEU A 921 22.56 6.82 -19.00
CA LEU A 921 23.40 8.01 -19.22
C LEU A 921 24.65 8.04 -18.32
N ALA A 922 24.88 7.02 -17.48
CA ALA A 922 26.10 6.91 -16.66
C ALA A 922 27.43 6.98 -17.47
N PRO A 923 27.53 6.51 -18.73
CA PRO A 923 28.72 6.70 -19.56
C PRO A 923 29.08 8.18 -19.80
N LEU A 924 28.10 9.09 -19.77
CA LEU A 924 28.37 10.54 -19.88
C LEU A 924 29.10 11.05 -18.62
N TRP A 925 28.58 10.73 -17.44
CA TRP A 925 29.16 11.09 -16.15
C TRP A 925 30.53 10.44 -15.91
N ALA A 926 30.70 9.21 -16.39
CA ALA A 926 31.99 8.53 -16.38
C ALA A 926 32.99 9.06 -17.41
N ARG A 927 32.50 9.77 -18.45
CA ARG A 927 33.22 10.09 -19.70
C ARG A 927 33.74 8.85 -20.43
N CYS A 928 32.96 7.77 -20.44
CA CYS A 928 33.30 6.49 -21.07
C CYS A 928 32.73 6.38 -22.49
N PHE A 929 33.21 7.24 -23.40
CA PHE A 929 32.81 7.24 -24.81
C PHE A 929 33.85 7.98 -25.67
N SER A 930 33.96 7.60 -26.95
CA SER A 930 34.98 8.07 -27.88
C SER A 930 34.56 9.31 -28.69
N GLN A 931 33.27 9.47 -28.99
CA GLN A 931 32.76 10.50 -29.90
C GLN A 931 31.83 11.49 -29.18
N PRO A 932 32.13 12.81 -29.17
CA PRO A 932 31.29 13.84 -28.53
C PRO A 932 29.82 13.82 -28.96
N THR A 933 29.54 13.47 -30.22
CA THR A 933 28.20 13.35 -30.80
C THR A 933 27.32 12.30 -30.10
N MET A 934 27.89 11.32 -29.41
CA MET A 934 27.14 10.34 -28.60
C MET A 934 26.46 11.01 -27.41
N GLY A 935 27.06 12.06 -26.85
CA GLY A 935 26.48 12.87 -25.77
C GLY A 935 25.22 13.62 -26.21
N ASP A 936 25.28 14.31 -27.35
CA ASP A 936 24.11 15.00 -27.92
C ASP A 936 22.98 14.02 -28.28
N ARG A 937 23.31 12.82 -28.76
CA ARG A 937 22.32 11.76 -29.03
C ARG A 937 21.69 11.18 -27.75
N ALA A 938 22.48 10.98 -26.69
CA ALA A 938 21.95 10.51 -25.41
C ALA A 938 21.03 11.56 -24.74
N LEU A 939 21.34 12.85 -24.91
CA LEU A 939 20.43 13.94 -24.53
C LEU A 939 19.13 13.91 -25.35
N GLN A 940 19.21 13.72 -26.67
CA GLN A 940 18.01 13.58 -27.50
C GLN A 940 17.14 12.40 -27.05
N TYR A 941 17.74 11.23 -26.79
CA TYR A 941 17.02 10.07 -26.27
C TYR A 941 16.36 10.36 -24.91
N LEU A 942 17.05 11.05 -23.99
CA LEU A 942 16.46 11.46 -22.72
C LEU A 942 15.24 12.38 -22.91
N GLN A 943 15.32 13.35 -23.82
CA GLN A 943 14.22 14.27 -24.13
C GLN A 943 13.03 13.54 -24.78
N GLU A 944 13.27 12.55 -25.64
CA GLU A 944 12.24 11.75 -26.32
C GLU A 944 11.67 10.62 -25.44
N SER A 945 12.40 10.16 -24.42
CA SER A 945 12.00 9.04 -23.54
C SER A 945 10.72 9.26 -22.74
N GLY A 946 10.30 10.52 -22.55
CA GLY A 946 9.23 10.91 -21.64
C GLY A 946 9.64 10.98 -20.16
N ALA A 947 10.85 10.57 -19.78
CA ALA A 947 11.32 10.63 -18.39
C ALA A 947 11.46 12.06 -17.84
N LEU A 948 11.60 13.06 -18.72
CA LEU A 948 11.59 14.48 -18.37
C LEU A 948 10.19 15.06 -18.07
N GLN A 949 9.10 14.32 -18.28
CA GLN A 949 7.73 14.81 -18.08
C GLN A 949 7.32 14.90 -16.59
N TYR A 950 8.07 14.28 -15.69
CA TYR A 950 7.74 14.23 -14.27
C TYR A 950 8.17 15.53 -13.54
N PRO A 951 7.28 16.17 -12.76
CA PRO A 951 7.50 17.54 -12.27
C PRO A 951 8.60 17.66 -11.22
N ASN A 952 8.91 16.61 -10.47
CA ASN A 952 9.73 16.70 -9.27
C ASN A 952 11.18 16.19 -9.46
N ALA A 953 11.38 15.18 -10.33
CA ALA A 953 12.67 14.54 -10.61
C ALA A 953 12.56 13.64 -11.86
N VAL A 954 13.67 13.08 -12.32
CA VAL A 954 13.66 11.98 -13.32
C VAL A 954 13.55 10.64 -12.59
N PRO A 955 12.53 9.80 -12.87
CA PRO A 955 12.35 8.56 -12.13
C PRO A 955 13.41 7.51 -12.44
N THR A 956 13.62 6.59 -11.50
CA THR A 956 14.57 5.48 -11.64
C THR A 956 14.26 4.55 -12.81
N SER A 957 12.98 4.43 -13.20
CA SER A 957 12.54 3.76 -14.42
C SER A 957 11.22 4.37 -14.90
N LEU A 958 10.73 3.93 -16.06
CA LEU A 958 9.37 4.23 -16.52
C LEU A 958 8.34 3.13 -16.16
N ASN A 959 8.75 2.11 -15.41
CA ASN A 959 7.92 0.98 -15.01
C ASN A 959 7.49 1.08 -13.55
N ASN A 960 6.21 0.82 -13.24
CA ASN A 960 5.69 0.84 -11.87
C ASN A 960 5.49 -0.60 -11.37
N SER A 961 6.58 -1.23 -10.96
CA SER A 961 6.61 -2.59 -10.41
C SER A 961 6.12 -2.68 -8.95
N GLY A 962 6.03 -1.54 -8.25
CA GLY A 962 5.87 -1.45 -6.80
C GLY A 962 7.16 -1.63 -6.00
N GLN A 963 8.30 -1.86 -6.67
CA GLN A 963 9.63 -1.89 -6.04
C GLN A 963 10.21 -0.49 -5.84
N GLN A 964 11.28 -0.39 -5.04
CA GLN A 964 11.83 0.91 -4.68
C GLN A 964 12.75 1.55 -5.74
N TRP A 965 13.44 0.75 -6.56
CA TRP A 965 14.25 1.24 -7.69
C TRP A 965 13.47 1.21 -9.00
N ASP A 966 12.26 1.78 -8.98
CA ASP A 966 11.31 1.87 -10.10
C ASP A 966 10.39 3.10 -9.94
N LEU A 967 9.54 3.38 -10.93
CA LEU A 967 8.50 4.42 -10.85
C LEU A 967 7.55 4.11 -9.67
N PRO A 968 7.19 5.07 -8.79
CA PRO A 968 7.33 6.52 -8.95
C PRO A 968 8.55 7.15 -8.26
N ASN A 969 9.59 6.39 -7.89
CA ASN A 969 10.70 6.93 -7.10
C ASN A 969 11.80 7.57 -7.97
N ALA A 970 12.46 8.57 -7.38
CA ALA A 970 13.77 9.08 -7.80
C ALA A 970 14.73 9.12 -6.61
N TRP A 971 16.00 8.83 -6.89
CA TRP A 971 17.07 8.67 -5.89
C TRP A 971 18.22 9.63 -6.20
N ALA A 972 18.80 10.23 -5.17
CA ALA A 972 19.79 11.30 -5.32
C ALA A 972 21.03 10.90 -6.16
N PRO A 973 21.63 9.70 -5.99
CA PRO A 973 22.72 9.21 -6.85
C PRO A 973 22.44 9.31 -8.35
N LEU A 974 21.22 8.93 -8.76
CA LEU A 974 20.83 8.88 -10.17
C LEU A 974 20.59 10.28 -10.74
N GLN A 975 20.01 11.19 -9.95
CA GLN A 975 19.87 12.59 -10.37
C GLN A 975 21.24 13.25 -10.54
N HIS A 976 22.15 13.03 -9.58
CA HIS A 976 23.49 13.57 -9.61
C HIS A 976 24.30 13.09 -10.83
N MET A 977 24.33 11.78 -11.09
CA MET A 977 25.02 11.25 -12.28
C MET A 977 24.39 11.75 -13.57
N LEU A 978 23.06 11.89 -13.63
CA LEU A 978 22.38 12.42 -14.82
C LEU A 978 22.73 13.90 -15.07
N ILE A 979 22.65 14.74 -14.03
CA ILE A 979 22.98 16.18 -14.11
C ILE A 979 24.44 16.36 -14.50
N GLU A 980 25.37 15.69 -13.82
CA GLU A 980 26.80 15.84 -14.08
C GLU A 980 27.25 15.24 -15.41
N GLY A 981 26.61 14.17 -15.87
CA GLY A 981 26.83 13.62 -17.20
C GLY A 981 26.45 14.60 -18.31
N LEU A 982 25.35 15.33 -18.14
CA LEU A 982 24.90 16.36 -19.10
C LEU A 982 25.69 17.67 -18.98
N TRP A 983 26.00 18.12 -17.76
CA TRP A 983 26.81 19.32 -17.52
C TRP A 983 28.25 19.17 -18.02
N GLY A 984 28.79 17.94 -17.98
CA GLY A 984 30.11 17.60 -18.52
C GLY A 984 30.21 17.63 -20.05
N LEU A 985 29.11 17.80 -20.79
CA LEU A 985 29.12 17.90 -22.25
C LEU A 985 29.48 19.33 -22.72
N PRO A 986 30.12 19.48 -23.89
CA PRO A 986 30.41 20.81 -24.46
C PRO A 986 29.15 21.55 -24.95
N SER A 987 28.04 20.83 -25.15
CA SER A 987 26.79 21.31 -25.71
C SER A 987 26.02 22.20 -24.72
N GLU A 988 25.79 23.47 -25.07
CA GLU A 988 25.05 24.40 -24.19
C GLU A 988 23.63 23.92 -23.88
N LYS A 989 22.99 23.18 -24.79
CA LYS A 989 21.69 22.54 -24.54
C LYS A 989 21.76 21.51 -23.42
N ALA A 990 22.85 20.73 -23.34
CA ALA A 990 23.04 19.75 -22.28
C ALA A 990 23.28 20.43 -20.92
N LYS A 991 24.01 21.54 -20.92
CA LYS A 991 24.23 22.38 -19.72
C LYS A 991 22.95 23.06 -19.23
N GLU A 992 22.09 23.49 -20.15
CA GLU A 992 20.77 24.04 -19.84
C GLU A 992 19.84 22.97 -19.24
N GLU A 993 19.77 21.77 -19.86
CA GLU A 993 18.99 20.64 -19.32
C GLU A 993 19.53 20.19 -17.95
N ALA A 994 20.85 20.10 -17.77
CA ALA A 994 21.48 19.79 -16.49
C ALA A 994 21.08 20.78 -15.39
N PHE A 995 21.10 22.08 -15.69
CA PHE A 995 20.63 23.11 -14.76
C PHE A 995 19.12 22.99 -14.47
N ASN A 996 18.30 22.75 -15.49
CA ASN A 996 16.86 22.56 -15.32
C ASN A 996 16.53 21.34 -14.44
N LEU A 997 17.31 20.26 -14.54
CA LEU A 997 17.22 19.09 -13.67
C LEU A 997 17.71 19.39 -12.25
N ALA A 998 18.82 20.10 -12.07
CA ALA A 998 19.31 20.53 -10.76
C ALA A 998 18.30 21.44 -10.03
N GLN A 999 17.75 22.43 -10.73
CA GLN A 999 16.70 23.32 -10.21
C GLN A 999 15.43 22.55 -9.83
N ARG A 1000 15.04 21.53 -10.61
CA ARG A 1000 13.90 20.66 -10.31
C ARG A 1000 14.13 19.83 -9.03
N TRP A 1001 15.30 19.19 -8.94
CA TRP A 1001 15.65 18.33 -7.81
C TRP A 1001 15.81 19.10 -6.50
N ILE A 1002 16.57 20.21 -6.50
CA ILE A 1002 16.76 21.07 -5.33
C ILE A 1002 15.42 21.63 -4.84
N HIS A 1003 14.55 22.07 -5.75
CA HIS A 1003 13.24 22.60 -5.40
C HIS A 1003 12.32 21.53 -4.78
N THR A 1004 12.39 20.29 -5.26
CA THR A 1004 11.71 19.12 -4.67
C THR A 1004 12.22 18.82 -3.26
N ASN A 1005 13.54 18.71 -3.07
CA ASN A 1005 14.12 18.44 -1.76
C ASN A 1005 13.81 19.57 -0.75
N TRP A 1006 13.93 20.84 -1.17
CA TRP A 1006 13.59 22.01 -0.35
C TRP A 1006 12.11 22.02 0.09
N LYS A 1007 11.17 21.77 -0.84
CA LYS A 1007 9.74 21.69 -0.52
C LYS A 1007 9.39 20.52 0.39
N ALA A 1008 10.03 19.36 0.21
CA ALA A 1008 9.86 18.23 1.11
C ALA A 1008 10.40 18.54 2.51
N TYR A 1009 11.59 19.14 2.59
CA TYR A 1009 12.21 19.54 3.85
C TYR A 1009 11.32 20.53 4.63
N LEU A 1010 10.86 21.61 3.99
CA LEU A 1010 9.92 22.57 4.59
C LEU A 1010 8.60 21.95 5.09
N LYS A 1011 8.17 20.83 4.50
CA LYS A 1011 6.89 20.18 4.80
C LYS A 1011 7.00 19.09 5.88
N TYR A 1012 8.17 18.47 6.02
CA TYR A 1012 8.37 17.28 6.85
C TYR A 1012 9.53 17.38 7.87
N ASP A 1013 10.28 18.49 7.88
CA ASP A 1013 11.45 18.74 8.75
C ASP A 1013 12.55 17.67 8.64
N ALA A 1014 12.66 17.05 7.46
CA ALA A 1014 13.55 15.91 7.22
C ALA A 1014 14.00 15.79 5.76
N MET A 1015 15.15 15.16 5.56
CA MET A 1015 15.65 14.70 4.26
C MET A 1015 15.47 13.19 4.14
N PHE A 1016 15.09 12.72 2.95
CA PHE A 1016 14.72 11.33 2.67
C PHE A 1016 15.71 10.64 1.72
N GLU A 1017 15.77 9.31 1.77
CA GLU A 1017 16.58 8.48 0.86
C GLU A 1017 16.14 8.62 -0.61
N LYS A 1018 14.82 8.71 -0.85
CA LYS A 1018 14.14 8.66 -2.16
C LYS A 1018 12.85 9.47 -2.14
N TYR A 1019 12.47 10.03 -3.29
CA TYR A 1019 11.35 10.97 -3.44
C TYR A 1019 10.37 10.51 -4.51
N ASP A 1020 9.07 10.78 -4.34
CA ASP A 1020 8.06 10.49 -5.36
C ASP A 1020 8.09 11.56 -6.47
N VAL A 1021 8.32 11.15 -7.71
CA VAL A 1021 8.41 12.05 -8.87
C VAL A 1021 7.06 12.67 -9.23
N THR A 1022 5.96 12.15 -8.68
CA THR A 1022 4.59 12.56 -8.91
C THR A 1022 4.04 13.38 -7.73
N GLY A 1023 3.00 14.18 -8.00
CA GLY A 1023 2.37 14.99 -6.96
C GLY A 1023 3.32 16.06 -6.42
N ASP A 1024 3.46 16.14 -5.10
CA ASP A 1024 4.03 17.25 -4.35
C ASP A 1024 5.45 17.02 -3.79
N GLY A 1025 6.20 16.06 -4.34
CA GLY A 1025 7.59 15.79 -3.93
C GLY A 1025 7.73 15.13 -2.56
N LYS A 1026 6.63 14.53 -2.05
CA LYS A 1026 6.61 13.70 -0.84
C LYS A 1026 7.68 12.57 -0.87
N PRO A 1027 7.97 11.95 0.29
CA PRO A 1027 8.84 10.77 0.36
C PRO A 1027 8.35 9.65 -0.57
N GLY A 1028 9.31 8.95 -1.19
CA GLY A 1028 9.04 7.77 -2.01
C GLY A 1028 8.69 6.54 -1.17
N GLY A 1029 8.49 5.39 -1.82
CA GLY A 1029 8.04 4.16 -1.18
C GLY A 1029 8.29 2.90 -1.99
N GLY A 1030 7.59 1.81 -1.66
CA GLY A 1030 7.87 0.49 -2.23
C GLY A 1030 9.14 -0.16 -1.65
N GLY A 1031 9.42 -1.38 -2.07
CA GLY A 1031 10.52 -2.20 -1.54
C GLY A 1031 10.26 -2.77 -0.14
N GLU A 1032 11.31 -3.36 0.44
CA GLU A 1032 11.23 -4.24 1.62
C GLU A 1032 11.09 -3.50 2.96
N TYR A 1033 11.50 -2.23 3.04
CA TYR A 1033 11.47 -1.43 4.28
C TYR A 1033 10.72 -0.09 4.10
N GLU A 1034 10.54 0.67 5.18
CA GLU A 1034 9.91 2.01 5.14
C GLU A 1034 10.93 3.08 4.82
N VAL A 1035 10.48 4.24 4.31
CA VAL A 1035 11.38 5.30 3.83
C VAL A 1035 12.22 5.90 4.96
N GLN A 1036 13.56 5.90 4.80
CA GLN A 1036 14.47 6.34 5.85
C GLN A 1036 14.70 7.85 5.86
N LEU A 1037 15.00 8.36 7.06
CA LEU A 1037 15.30 9.77 7.35
C LEU A 1037 16.80 9.98 7.54
N GLY A 1038 17.35 11.04 6.94
CA GLY A 1038 18.73 11.49 7.18
C GLY A 1038 19.16 12.56 6.18
N PHE A 1039 19.33 12.28 4.89
CA PHE A 1039 19.84 11.00 4.39
C PHE A 1039 21.17 11.26 3.69
N GLY A 1040 22.20 10.46 3.97
CA GLY A 1040 23.60 10.71 3.62
C GLY A 1040 23.82 11.21 2.18
N TRP A 1041 23.47 10.41 1.17
CA TRP A 1041 23.64 10.84 -0.23
C TRP A 1041 22.77 12.03 -0.62
N THR A 1042 21.62 12.25 0.03
CA THR A 1042 20.67 13.30 -0.38
C THR A 1042 21.18 14.65 0.06
N ASN A 1043 21.72 14.70 1.28
CA ASN A 1043 22.43 15.85 1.82
C ASN A 1043 23.67 16.12 0.96
N GLY A 1044 24.48 15.09 0.68
CA GLY A 1044 25.67 15.19 -0.16
C GLY A 1044 25.42 15.70 -1.59
N VAL A 1045 24.38 15.20 -2.26
CA VAL A 1045 23.97 15.65 -3.62
C VAL A 1045 23.41 17.06 -3.57
N ALA A 1046 22.58 17.39 -2.58
CA ALA A 1046 22.03 18.74 -2.44
C ALA A 1046 23.16 19.78 -2.26
N LEU A 1047 24.14 19.51 -1.38
CA LEU A 1047 25.28 20.41 -1.17
C LEU A 1047 26.15 20.57 -2.43
N GLN A 1048 26.38 19.50 -3.21
CA GLN A 1048 27.12 19.58 -4.49
C GLN A 1048 26.42 20.48 -5.51
N LEU A 1049 25.12 20.27 -5.74
CA LEU A 1049 24.34 21.08 -6.67
C LEU A 1049 24.20 22.55 -6.20
N LEU A 1050 24.18 22.79 -4.88
CA LEU A 1050 24.17 24.12 -4.29
C LEU A 1050 25.53 24.84 -4.40
N ASP A 1051 26.66 24.14 -4.29
CA ASP A 1051 27.99 24.71 -4.58
C ASP A 1051 28.14 25.09 -6.06
N GLN A 1052 27.63 24.23 -6.95
CA GLN A 1052 27.84 24.30 -8.38
C GLN A 1052 26.90 25.26 -9.12
N PHE A 1053 25.63 25.34 -8.70
CA PHE A 1053 24.60 26.14 -9.36
C PHE A 1053 23.96 27.17 -8.41
N GLY A 1054 24.48 27.34 -7.19
CA GLY A 1054 23.90 28.20 -6.16
C GLY A 1054 23.78 29.67 -6.54
N ASP A 1055 24.55 30.13 -7.54
CA ASP A 1055 24.47 31.48 -8.10
C ASP A 1055 23.15 31.72 -8.88
N ARG A 1056 22.54 30.65 -9.40
CA ARG A 1056 21.38 30.64 -10.29
C ARG A 1056 20.15 29.91 -9.73
N LEU A 1057 20.34 29.01 -8.76
CA LEU A 1057 19.25 28.26 -8.12
C LEU A 1057 18.33 29.17 -7.30
N ILE A 1058 17.02 28.98 -7.42
CA ILE A 1058 15.98 29.73 -6.71
C ILE A 1058 15.03 28.83 -5.91
N SER A 1059 14.54 29.35 -4.79
CA SER A 1059 13.60 28.68 -3.89
C SER A 1059 12.15 28.75 -4.36
N ASP A 1060 11.74 29.81 -5.06
CA ASP A 1060 10.36 30.06 -5.52
C ASP A 1060 10.11 29.74 -7.01
N SER A 1061 9.09 28.93 -7.29
CA SER A 1061 8.79 28.44 -8.65
C SER A 1061 8.07 29.44 -9.58
N ALA A 1062 7.90 30.69 -9.19
CA ALA A 1062 7.13 31.68 -9.95
C ALA A 1062 7.77 32.08 -11.30
N ALA A 1063 9.06 31.83 -11.49
CA ALA A 1063 9.79 32.18 -12.72
C ALA A 1063 9.70 31.13 -13.84
N LEU A 1064 9.31 29.89 -13.55
CA LEU A 1064 9.43 28.74 -14.48
C LEU A 1064 8.40 28.70 -15.62
N SER A 1065 7.57 29.74 -15.79
CA SER A 1065 6.63 29.87 -16.92
C SER A 1065 7.19 30.62 -18.14
N PHE A 1066 8.48 30.98 -18.14
CA PHE A 1066 9.10 31.83 -19.16
C PHE A 1066 10.28 31.17 -19.93
N SER A 1067 10.03 30.03 -20.58
CA SER A 1067 10.96 29.45 -21.58
C SER A 1067 10.32 29.15 -22.94
N SER A 1068 9.00 28.93 -23.01
CA SER A 1068 8.28 28.66 -24.27
C SER A 1068 7.91 29.90 -25.10
N GLY A 1069 8.53 31.06 -24.84
CA GLY A 1069 7.98 32.37 -25.22
C GLY A 1069 8.92 33.35 -25.94
N VAL A 1070 10.15 32.98 -26.31
CA VAL A 1070 11.15 33.92 -26.88
C VAL A 1070 11.35 33.71 -28.39
N VAL A 1071 10.28 33.92 -29.16
CA VAL A 1071 10.34 34.04 -30.64
C VAL A 1071 9.63 35.32 -31.14
N ILE A 1072 8.85 36.00 -30.30
CA ILE A 1072 7.99 37.14 -30.69
C ILE A 1072 8.44 38.43 -29.98
N LEU A 1073 9.65 38.91 -30.26
CA LEU A 1073 10.10 40.25 -29.79
C LEU A 1073 11.17 40.95 -30.65
N CYS A 1074 11.41 40.51 -31.89
CA CYS A 1074 12.37 41.13 -32.83
C CYS A 1074 11.69 41.80 -34.05
N SER A 1075 10.40 42.14 -33.98
CA SER A 1075 9.60 42.58 -35.15
C SER A 1075 8.95 43.96 -35.01
N ALA A 1076 9.24 44.71 -33.94
CA ALA A 1076 8.47 45.89 -33.52
C ALA A 1076 9.31 47.14 -33.19
N LEU A 1077 10.57 47.22 -33.64
CA LEU A 1077 11.51 48.29 -33.27
C LEU A 1077 12.29 48.88 -34.46
N LEU A 1078 11.67 48.89 -35.66
CA LEU A 1078 12.29 49.41 -36.89
C LEU A 1078 11.28 50.15 -37.77
N THR A 1079 10.52 51.10 -37.19
CA THR A 1079 9.57 51.95 -37.96
C THR A 1079 9.28 53.34 -37.35
N VAL A 1080 10.20 53.91 -36.55
CA VAL A 1080 10.24 55.37 -36.29
C VAL A 1080 11.70 55.84 -36.15
N LEU A 1081 12.36 56.06 -37.29
CA LEU A 1081 13.38 57.09 -37.59
C LEU A 1081 13.94 56.87 -39.00
#